data_AF-A0A7I7PE82-F1
#
_entry.id   AF-A0A7I7PE82-F1
#
_cell.length_a   1.000
_cell.length_b   1.000
_cell.length_c   1.000
_cell.angle_alpha   90.00
_cell.angle_beta   90.00
_cell.angle_gamma   90.00
#
_symmetry.space_group_name_H-M   'P 1'
#
loop_
_entity.id
_entity.type
_entity.pdbx_description
1 polymer ?
#
loop_
_entity_poly.entity_id
_entity_poly.type
_entity_poly.pdbx_seq_one_letter_code
_entity_poly.pdbx_strand_id
1 'polypeptide(L)'
;MGEPMDNEREEQQRLPDEGPGTQPADVLADSASVRRAMSTQAIFRPDLDDSERTSVRTVETEPQERLPATATRTVPPVRKLGGGLVEVPRVPYTDPLEALMTDPVVPESRRFCWNCGRPVGRSGPDGESPSEGWCPYCGSPYSFLPQLNPGDIVAGQYEVKGCIAHGGLGWVYLAFDKNVNDRPVVLKGLVHSGDAEAQKIAMAERQFLAEVVHPSIVQIFNFVEHPDRHGNPVGYIVMEYVGGQSLKRRKGDKLAVAEAIAYILEILPALGYLHSIGLVYNDLKPENIMLTEEQLKLIDLGAVSRINSFGYLYGTPGYQAPEIVRTGPTVATDIYTVGRTLAALTLNLRTRNGRYVEGLPDDDPVLEKYDSFGRLLRRAIDPDPRRRFSSAEEMSGQLMGVLREVVAHDTRVPRPGLSTIFSRSRSTFGVDLLVCHTDVYLDGQVHSEKLTAKEIVTALQVPLVDPADVAAPLLQATVLSQPVQTLDSLRAFRHGSLDAEGIDLSESVELPLMEVRALLDLGDVGNATRKLDDLAERVGWRWRLVWYRAVSELLTGDYDSAIKHFSEVLDTFPGELAPKMALAATHELAGNPDGEKFYRTVWQTDDGVISAAFGLARALSATGDRAGAVRTLDEVPATSRHFTTARLTSAVTLLSGRSQKEITEEEIRDAARRVEALPPTEPRVLQIRALVLGTAMDWLENHEASTNHILGYPFTRHGLRLGVEASLRALARVAPTQAHRYTLVDMANRVRPASTF
;
A
#
# COMPACT_ATOMS: atom_id res chain seq x y z
N MET A 1 -40.27 -48.66 -47.11
CA MET A 1 -39.70 -47.31 -46.84
C MET A 1 -40.30 -46.38 -47.88
N GLY A 2 -40.75 -45.20 -47.47
CA GLY A 2 -41.42 -44.24 -48.36
C GLY A 2 -40.47 -43.14 -48.83
N GLU A 3 -40.63 -42.78 -50.08
CA GLU A 3 -40.00 -41.68 -50.83
C GLU A 3 -40.95 -40.43 -50.82
N PRO A 4 -40.60 -39.27 -51.42
CA PRO A 4 -39.34 -38.50 -51.32
C PRO A 4 -39.63 -36.96 -51.20
N MET A 5 -38.69 -36.12 -51.66
CA MET A 5 -38.85 -34.72 -52.16
C MET A 5 -38.85 -33.60 -51.09
N ASP A 6 -38.45 -32.36 -51.42
CA ASP A 6 -38.22 -31.78 -52.76
C ASP A 6 -36.88 -31.02 -52.94
N ASN A 7 -36.58 -30.66 -54.19
CA ASN A 7 -35.30 -30.10 -54.65
C ASN A 7 -35.53 -29.12 -55.82
N GLU A 8 -34.77 -28.01 -55.90
CA GLU A 8 -34.69 -27.24 -57.14
C GLU A 8 -33.36 -26.49 -57.34
N ARG A 9 -33.04 -26.19 -58.61
CA ARG A 9 -31.80 -25.56 -59.08
C ARG A 9 -32.09 -24.52 -60.16
N GLU A 10 -31.14 -23.61 -60.35
CA GLU A 10 -30.99 -22.75 -61.54
C GLU A 10 -30.92 -23.62 -62.83
N GLU A 11 -31.19 -23.14 -64.05
CA GLU A 11 -30.43 -22.11 -64.78
C GLU A 11 -31.05 -21.86 -66.19
N GLN A 12 -30.39 -21.03 -67.03
CA GLN A 12 -30.56 -20.84 -68.49
C GLN A 12 -31.73 -19.96 -68.98
N GLN A 13 -31.63 -19.15 -70.06
CA GLN A 13 -30.54 -18.39 -70.73
C GLN A 13 -31.13 -17.77 -72.02
N ARG A 14 -30.78 -16.51 -72.39
CA ARG A 14 -30.58 -16.04 -73.79
C ARG A 14 -30.23 -14.54 -73.91
N LEU A 15 -29.36 -14.25 -74.87
CA LEU A 15 -28.94 -12.94 -75.43
C LEU A 15 -29.77 -12.66 -76.73
N PRO A 16 -29.59 -11.57 -77.53
CA PRO A 16 -28.55 -10.50 -77.54
C PRO A 16 -29.16 -9.06 -77.74
N ASP A 17 -28.53 -7.97 -78.22
CA ASP A 17 -27.16 -7.64 -78.68
C ASP A 17 -26.86 -6.09 -78.64
N GLU A 18 -25.61 -5.71 -78.94
CA GLU A 18 -25.06 -4.40 -79.37
C GLU A 18 -25.17 -3.13 -78.47
N GLY A 19 -24.14 -2.25 -78.53
CA GLY A 19 -23.89 -1.10 -77.63
C GLY A 19 -24.02 0.29 -78.28
N PRO A 20 -23.14 1.31 -78.04
CA PRO A 20 -21.80 1.25 -77.42
C PRO A 20 -21.40 2.36 -76.40
N GLY A 21 -20.28 2.12 -75.67
CA GLY A 21 -19.44 3.16 -75.03
C GLY A 21 -19.83 3.58 -73.59
N THR A 22 -18.90 3.80 -72.64
CA THR A 22 -17.42 3.77 -72.66
C THR A 22 -16.81 3.21 -71.35
N GLN A 23 -15.58 2.69 -71.44
CA GLN A 23 -14.76 2.06 -70.38
C GLN A 23 -13.25 2.38 -70.66
N PRO A 24 -12.27 1.98 -69.83
CA PRO A 24 -12.31 1.37 -68.49
C PRO A 24 -11.96 2.45 -67.42
N ALA A 25 -11.07 2.38 -66.41
CA ALA A 25 -10.09 1.40 -65.89
C ALA A 25 -9.69 1.82 -64.44
N ASP A 26 -9.20 0.97 -63.53
CA ASP A 26 -9.03 -0.50 -63.53
C ASP A 26 -9.10 -1.07 -62.08
N VAL A 27 -8.72 -2.33 -61.86
CA VAL A 27 -8.99 -3.15 -60.66
C VAL A 27 -7.74 -3.41 -59.77
N LEU A 28 -7.96 -3.98 -58.58
CA LEU A 28 -7.05 -4.76 -57.70
C LEU A 28 -6.29 -4.06 -56.54
N ALA A 29 -6.96 -4.05 -55.38
CA ALA A 29 -6.66 -4.87 -54.19
C ALA A 29 -5.26 -4.89 -53.50
N ASP A 30 -5.35 -4.85 -52.16
CA ASP A 30 -4.76 -5.80 -51.19
C ASP A 30 -3.63 -5.35 -50.22
N SER A 31 -3.72 -5.92 -49.02
CA SER A 31 -2.75 -5.97 -47.91
C SER A 31 -2.43 -4.69 -47.11
N ALA A 32 -2.17 -4.89 -45.82
CA ALA A 32 -1.76 -3.86 -44.86
C ALA A 32 -0.36 -4.15 -44.30
N SER A 33 0.34 -3.11 -43.83
CA SER A 33 0.84 -3.00 -42.44
C SER A 33 2.09 -2.10 -42.27
N VAL A 34 2.29 -1.65 -41.02
CA VAL A 34 3.51 -1.06 -40.42
C VAL A 34 4.21 0.11 -41.14
N ARG A 35 4.10 1.31 -40.56
CA ARG A 35 5.26 2.21 -40.34
C ARG A 35 5.05 3.13 -39.13
N ARG A 36 6.16 3.52 -38.50
CA ARG A 36 6.21 4.21 -37.19
C ARG A 36 5.83 5.69 -37.31
N ALA A 37 5.20 6.24 -36.27
CA ALA A 37 5.08 7.69 -36.10
C ALA A 37 6.43 8.33 -35.75
N MET A 38 6.65 9.58 -36.19
CA MET A 38 7.83 10.38 -35.84
C MET A 38 7.44 11.81 -35.45
N SER A 39 8.16 12.33 -34.45
CA SER A 39 8.43 13.75 -34.15
C SER A 39 7.33 14.79 -34.44
N THR A 40 6.75 15.34 -33.38
CA THR A 40 6.03 16.62 -33.41
C THR A 40 6.94 17.77 -33.83
N GLN A 41 6.56 18.52 -34.87
CA GLN A 41 7.11 19.85 -35.16
C GLN A 41 6.21 20.93 -34.54
N ALA A 42 6.82 22.02 -34.06
CA ALA A 42 6.09 23.13 -33.44
C ALA A 42 5.40 24.02 -34.50
N ILE A 43 4.17 24.45 -34.21
CA ILE A 43 3.38 25.30 -35.11
C ILE A 43 3.75 26.77 -34.92
N PHE A 44 4.11 27.43 -36.02
CA PHE A 44 4.41 28.86 -36.11
C PHE A 44 3.12 29.69 -36.16
N ARG A 45 3.13 30.89 -35.57
CA ARG A 45 2.10 31.95 -35.77
C ARG A 45 2.79 33.32 -35.92
N PRO A 46 2.36 34.16 -36.88
CA PRO A 46 2.90 35.50 -37.09
C PRO A 46 2.25 36.56 -36.18
N ASP A 47 2.88 37.72 -36.14
CA ASP A 47 2.60 38.85 -35.24
C ASP A 47 1.39 39.72 -35.62
N LEU A 48 0.88 40.45 -34.62
CA LEU A 48 0.20 41.75 -34.77
C LEU A 48 0.53 42.61 -33.52
N ASP A 49 0.85 43.89 -33.75
CA ASP A 49 1.08 44.93 -32.73
C ASP A 49 -0.22 45.26 -31.94
N ASP A 50 -0.27 46.07 -30.86
CA ASP A 50 0.53 47.27 -30.54
C ASP A 50 0.35 47.73 -29.07
N SER A 51 1.29 48.57 -28.57
CA SER A 51 1.21 49.42 -27.34
C SER A 51 1.08 48.72 -25.96
N GLU A 52 1.64 49.20 -24.85
CA GLU A 52 2.47 50.39 -24.55
C GLU A 52 3.81 49.99 -23.87
N ARG A 53 4.79 50.90 -23.83
CA ARG A 53 6.09 50.69 -23.15
C ARG A 53 6.36 51.71 -22.05
N THR A 54 6.68 51.23 -20.85
CA THR A 54 7.37 52.01 -19.79
C THR A 54 8.83 51.54 -19.70
N SER A 55 9.75 52.48 -19.45
CA SER A 55 11.17 52.30 -19.77
C SER A 55 12.02 51.56 -18.71
N VAL A 56 12.92 50.71 -19.19
CA VAL A 56 14.12 50.24 -18.48
C VAL A 56 15.33 50.46 -19.39
N ARG A 57 16.47 50.85 -18.81
CA ARG A 57 17.69 51.23 -19.55
C ARG A 57 18.42 50.01 -20.12
N THR A 58 18.96 50.16 -21.32
CA THR A 58 20.00 49.28 -21.86
C THR A 58 21.33 49.49 -21.13
N VAL A 59 22.01 48.39 -20.83
CA VAL A 59 23.46 48.35 -20.51
C VAL A 59 24.04 47.24 -21.36
N GLU A 60 25.16 47.52 -22.02
CA GLU A 60 25.80 46.60 -22.96
C GLU A 60 26.54 45.49 -22.20
N THR A 61 26.40 44.24 -22.64
CA THR A 61 27.09 43.09 -22.05
C THR A 61 28.26 42.66 -22.93
N GLU A 62 29.48 42.98 -22.50
CA GLU A 62 30.70 42.38 -23.06
C GLU A 62 30.76 40.86 -22.75
N PRO A 63 31.41 40.05 -23.59
CA PRO A 63 31.47 38.60 -23.42
C PRO A 63 32.46 38.21 -22.31
N GLN A 64 31.97 38.11 -21.08
CA GLN A 64 32.79 37.69 -19.93
C GLN A 64 33.24 36.22 -20.06
N GLU A 65 34.55 35.97 -19.90
CA GLU A 65 35.15 34.65 -20.05
C GLU A 65 34.58 33.65 -19.02
N ARG A 66 33.82 32.66 -19.50
CA ARG A 66 33.35 31.55 -18.66
C ARG A 66 34.45 30.51 -18.51
N LEU A 67 35.26 30.66 -17.47
CA LEU A 67 35.99 29.53 -16.88
C LEU A 67 35.02 28.36 -16.65
N PRO A 68 35.42 27.10 -16.96
CA PRO A 68 34.57 25.94 -16.72
C PRO A 68 34.47 25.67 -15.21
N ALA A 69 33.48 26.28 -14.57
CA ALA A 69 33.15 26.01 -13.18
C ALA A 69 32.65 24.56 -13.08
N THR A 70 33.54 23.64 -12.68
CA THR A 70 33.22 22.24 -12.42
C THR A 70 32.19 22.17 -11.30
N ALA A 71 30.91 22.04 -11.67
CA ALA A 71 29.81 22.03 -10.73
C ALA A 71 29.81 20.72 -9.92
N THR A 72 30.58 20.70 -8.83
CA THR A 72 30.59 19.62 -7.84
C THR A 72 29.18 19.46 -7.27
N ARG A 73 28.47 18.46 -7.81
CA ARG A 73 27.07 18.19 -7.53
C ARG A 73 26.95 17.68 -6.09
N THR A 74 26.65 18.59 -5.15
CA THR A 74 26.54 18.27 -3.72
C THR A 74 25.43 17.27 -3.48
N VAL A 75 25.80 16.00 -3.34
CA VAL A 75 24.87 14.90 -3.04
C VAL A 75 24.29 15.13 -1.63
N PRO A 76 22.96 15.13 -1.45
CA PRO A 76 22.38 15.30 -0.12
C PRO A 76 22.74 14.08 0.76
N PRO A 77 23.12 14.27 2.05
CA PRO A 77 23.60 13.20 2.92
C PRO A 77 22.53 12.17 3.28
N VAL A 78 21.26 12.46 2.97
CA VAL A 78 20.09 11.63 3.21
C VAL A 78 19.46 11.25 1.86
N ARG A 79 19.07 9.99 1.74
CA ARG A 79 18.35 9.40 0.61
C ARG A 79 16.88 9.22 0.99
N LYS A 80 15.97 9.51 0.06
CA LYS A 80 14.53 9.35 0.24
C LYS A 80 14.07 8.04 -0.40
N LEU A 81 13.48 7.14 0.40
CA LEU A 81 13.01 5.81 0.02
C LEU A 81 11.48 5.72 0.11
N GLY A 82 10.90 4.61 -0.39
CA GLY A 82 9.47 4.32 -0.20
C GLY A 82 8.55 5.42 -0.71
N GLY A 83 8.74 5.90 -1.94
CA GLY A 83 7.97 7.02 -2.50
C GLY A 83 8.26 8.39 -1.87
N GLY A 84 9.31 8.51 -1.06
CA GLY A 84 9.67 9.75 -0.35
C GLY A 84 9.17 9.81 1.09
N LEU A 85 8.57 8.72 1.60
CA LEU A 85 8.02 8.62 2.96
C LEU A 85 9.08 8.39 4.04
N VAL A 86 10.25 7.83 3.68
CA VAL A 86 11.32 7.48 4.63
C VAL A 86 12.63 8.12 4.21
N GLU A 87 13.34 8.71 5.17
CA GLU A 87 14.64 9.34 5.01
C GLU A 87 15.72 8.49 5.69
N VAL A 88 16.71 8.07 4.91
CA VAL A 88 17.79 7.16 5.34
C VAL A 88 19.15 7.81 5.06
N PRO A 89 20.12 7.79 5.99
CA PRO A 89 21.49 8.25 5.72
C PRO A 89 22.14 7.50 4.56
N ARG A 90 22.86 8.19 3.68
CA ARG A 90 23.65 7.50 2.64
C ARG A 90 24.81 6.74 3.28
N VAL A 91 25.01 5.50 2.81
CA VAL A 91 26.23 4.75 3.04
C VAL A 91 27.27 5.27 2.03
N PRO A 92 28.44 5.78 2.46
CA PRO A 92 29.49 6.18 1.51
C PRO A 92 30.03 4.95 0.79
N TYR A 93 30.41 5.11 -0.48
CA TYR A 93 31.08 4.05 -1.24
C TYR A 93 32.39 3.63 -0.55
N THR A 94 32.52 2.34 -0.22
CA THR A 94 33.77 1.77 0.32
C THR A 94 34.76 1.55 -0.81
N ASP A 95 36.01 2.02 -0.65
CA ASP A 95 37.08 1.71 -1.59
C ASP A 95 37.34 0.18 -1.61
N PRO A 96 37.41 -0.47 -2.79
CA PRO A 96 37.82 -1.86 -2.92
C PRO A 96 39.03 -2.26 -2.05
N LEU A 97 40.05 -1.41 -1.96
CA LEU A 97 41.27 -1.68 -1.19
C LEU A 97 41.05 -1.55 0.33
N GLU A 98 40.15 -0.67 0.78
CA GLU A 98 39.76 -0.59 2.21
C GLU A 98 38.90 -1.79 2.65
N ALA A 99 38.21 -2.44 1.72
CA ALA A 99 37.43 -3.64 1.99
C ALA A 99 38.27 -4.93 2.14
N LEU A 100 39.59 -4.88 1.90
CA LEU A 100 40.48 -6.05 2.02
C LEU A 100 40.72 -6.43 3.49
N MET A 101 40.52 -7.71 3.82
CA MET A 101 40.82 -8.25 5.12
C MET A 101 42.34 -8.41 5.32
N THR A 102 42.89 -7.74 6.34
CA THR A 102 44.33 -7.76 6.68
C THR A 102 44.84 -9.15 7.07
N ASP A 103 43.98 -9.96 7.69
CA ASP A 103 44.24 -11.37 8.03
C ASP A 103 42.99 -12.22 7.71
N PRO A 104 42.98 -12.99 6.60
CA PRO A 104 41.82 -13.78 6.18
C PRO A 104 41.73 -15.11 6.94
N VAL A 105 41.38 -15.03 8.23
CA VAL A 105 41.15 -16.19 9.11
C VAL A 105 39.69 -16.25 9.58
N VAL A 106 39.06 -17.43 9.47
CA VAL A 106 37.73 -17.68 10.06
C VAL A 106 37.88 -18.01 11.56
N PRO A 107 37.39 -17.16 12.49
CA PRO A 107 37.48 -17.43 13.92
C PRO A 107 36.69 -18.68 14.29
N GLU A 108 37.20 -19.49 15.23
CA GLU A 108 36.58 -20.76 15.63
C GLU A 108 35.08 -20.65 15.89
N SER A 109 34.64 -19.62 16.63
CA SER A 109 33.23 -19.39 16.95
C SER A 109 32.31 -19.41 15.73
N ARG A 110 32.82 -19.03 14.55
CA ARG A 110 32.12 -18.96 13.26
C ARG A 110 32.34 -20.17 12.33
N ARG A 111 33.14 -21.17 12.73
CA ARG A 111 33.40 -22.38 11.91
C ARG A 111 32.24 -23.37 12.01
N PHE A 112 31.47 -23.52 10.93
CA PHE A 112 30.33 -24.44 10.83
C PHE A 112 30.38 -25.22 9.50
N CYS A 113 29.89 -26.46 9.49
CA CYS A 113 29.75 -27.24 8.28
C CYS A 113 28.68 -26.63 7.37
N TRP A 114 29.03 -26.33 6.12
CA TRP A 114 28.12 -25.74 5.12
C TRP A 114 26.88 -26.59 4.87
N ASN A 115 27.01 -27.92 4.87
CA ASN A 115 25.91 -28.87 4.63
C ASN A 115 24.99 -29.00 5.86
N CYS A 116 25.51 -29.55 6.97
CA CYS A 116 24.67 -29.88 8.14
C CYS A 116 24.49 -28.75 9.17
N GLY A 117 25.20 -27.62 9.02
CA GLY A 117 25.13 -26.46 9.92
C GLY A 117 25.71 -26.67 11.33
N ARG A 118 26.31 -27.84 11.63
CA ARG A 118 26.92 -28.13 12.94
C ARG A 118 28.31 -27.49 13.08
N PRO A 119 28.78 -27.19 14.32
CA PRO A 119 30.16 -26.77 14.55
C PRO A 119 31.18 -27.78 14.01
N VAL A 120 32.24 -27.29 13.38
CA VAL A 120 33.42 -28.06 12.91
C VAL A 120 34.69 -27.22 13.11
N GLY A 121 35.88 -27.82 12.97
CA GLY A 121 37.16 -27.12 13.07
C GLY A 121 37.35 -26.38 14.40
N ARG A 122 36.95 -27.01 15.51
CA ARG A 122 37.00 -26.44 16.87
C ARG A 122 38.12 -27.08 17.68
N SER A 123 38.73 -26.31 18.58
CA SER A 123 39.72 -26.80 19.53
C SER A 123 39.22 -28.03 20.30
N GLY A 124 39.95 -29.15 20.19
CA GLY A 124 39.75 -30.33 21.04
C GLY A 124 40.40 -30.19 22.43
N PRO A 125 40.31 -31.21 23.30
CA PRO A 125 41.04 -31.24 24.58
C PRO A 125 42.55 -31.09 24.41
N ASP A 126 43.07 -31.62 23.30
CA ASP A 126 44.49 -31.61 22.91
C ASP A 126 44.93 -30.31 22.21
N GLY A 127 44.03 -29.31 22.11
CA GLY A 127 44.34 -27.97 21.59
C GLY A 127 44.39 -27.81 20.07
N GLU A 128 44.33 -28.90 19.30
CA GLU A 128 44.28 -28.82 17.83
C GLU A 128 42.94 -28.28 17.32
N SER A 129 43.01 -27.34 16.37
CA SER A 129 41.88 -26.57 15.84
C SER A 129 41.91 -26.50 14.30
N PRO A 130 41.66 -27.63 13.61
CA PRO A 130 41.89 -27.76 12.17
C PRO A 130 41.07 -26.77 11.34
N SER A 131 41.74 -26.00 10.49
CA SER A 131 41.13 -25.09 9.53
C SER A 131 40.55 -25.79 8.29
N GLU A 132 40.93 -27.05 8.05
CA GLU A 132 40.46 -27.88 6.93
C GLU A 132 40.24 -29.32 7.40
N GLY A 133 39.35 -30.07 6.74
CA GLY A 133 39.11 -31.48 7.02
C GLY A 133 37.71 -31.94 6.61
N TRP A 134 37.19 -32.98 7.28
CA TRP A 134 35.85 -33.53 7.02
C TRP A 134 34.94 -33.38 8.24
N CYS A 135 33.66 -33.08 8.01
CA CYS A 135 32.68 -32.90 9.07
C CYS A 135 32.38 -34.25 9.75
N PRO A 136 32.65 -34.42 11.07
CA PRO A 136 32.49 -35.69 11.77
C PRO A 136 31.03 -36.17 11.89
N TYR A 137 30.06 -35.33 11.52
CA TYR A 137 28.62 -35.65 11.57
C TYR A 137 28.00 -36.01 10.23
N CYS A 138 28.64 -35.70 9.10
CA CYS A 138 28.04 -35.90 7.76
C CYS A 138 29.05 -36.18 6.63
N GLY A 139 30.34 -36.33 6.93
CA GLY A 139 31.38 -36.66 5.95
C GLY A 139 31.73 -35.55 4.95
N SER A 140 30.97 -34.46 4.89
CA SER A 140 31.22 -33.36 3.94
C SER A 140 32.56 -32.66 4.23
N PRO A 141 33.41 -32.40 3.22
CA PRO A 141 34.66 -31.66 3.41
C PRO A 141 34.38 -30.20 3.79
N TYR A 142 35.34 -29.58 4.49
CA TYR A 142 35.36 -28.15 4.76
C TYR A 142 36.79 -27.61 4.65
N SER A 143 36.91 -26.40 4.13
CA SER A 143 38.11 -25.55 4.27
C SER A 143 37.67 -24.18 4.73
N PHE A 144 38.45 -23.59 5.64
CA PHE A 144 38.37 -22.20 6.05
C PHE A 144 39.59 -21.39 5.57
N LEU A 145 40.44 -21.95 4.71
CA LEU A 145 41.60 -21.27 4.15
C LEU A 145 41.28 -20.61 2.79
N PRO A 146 41.88 -19.44 2.48
CA PRO A 146 41.83 -18.87 1.13
C PRO A 146 42.39 -19.84 0.08
N GLN A 147 41.62 -20.07 -0.98
CA GLN A 147 42.03 -20.90 -2.12
C GLN A 147 42.78 -20.07 -3.16
N LEU A 148 42.39 -18.79 -3.32
CA LEU A 148 43.14 -17.78 -4.07
C LEU A 148 43.90 -16.86 -3.10
N ASN A 149 45.06 -16.41 -3.50
CA ASN A 149 46.02 -15.63 -2.71
C ASN A 149 46.28 -14.27 -3.40
N PRO A 150 46.71 -13.22 -2.67
CA PRO A 150 47.11 -11.95 -3.29
C PRO A 150 48.24 -12.14 -4.31
N GLY A 151 48.04 -11.67 -5.54
CA GLY A 151 48.97 -11.82 -6.67
C GLY A 151 48.63 -12.96 -7.63
N ASP A 152 47.70 -13.86 -7.30
CA ASP A 152 47.25 -14.90 -8.23
C ASP A 152 46.48 -14.28 -9.41
N ILE A 153 46.72 -14.77 -10.64
CA ILE A 153 46.03 -14.31 -11.85
C ILE A 153 45.07 -15.39 -12.34
N VAL A 154 43.78 -15.21 -12.04
CA VAL A 154 42.72 -16.15 -12.46
C VAL A 154 42.40 -15.96 -13.95
N ALA A 155 42.36 -17.08 -14.68
CA ALA A 155 42.13 -17.16 -16.13
C ALA A 155 43.01 -16.23 -17.01
N GLY A 156 44.15 -15.77 -16.50
CA GLY A 156 45.00 -14.77 -17.18
C GLY A 156 44.43 -13.35 -17.23
N GLN A 157 43.27 -13.10 -16.60
CA GLN A 157 42.53 -11.84 -16.69
C GLN A 157 42.37 -11.12 -15.34
N TYR A 158 42.18 -11.85 -14.24
CA TYR A 158 41.75 -11.29 -12.96
C TYR A 158 42.89 -11.38 -11.94
N GLU A 159 43.50 -10.23 -11.60
CA GLU A 159 44.59 -10.16 -10.63
C GLU A 159 44.02 -10.04 -9.20
N VAL A 160 44.13 -11.12 -8.41
CA VAL A 160 43.57 -11.21 -7.06
C VAL A 160 44.33 -10.31 -6.09
N LYS A 161 43.60 -9.53 -5.29
CA LYS A 161 44.18 -8.63 -4.26
C LYS A 161 44.01 -9.16 -2.83
N GLY A 162 43.02 -10.03 -2.60
CA GLY A 162 42.80 -10.69 -1.31
C GLY A 162 41.33 -10.94 -1.02
N CYS A 163 41.02 -11.37 0.21
CA CYS A 163 39.65 -11.65 0.64
C CYS A 163 38.95 -10.38 1.15
N ILE A 164 37.65 -10.25 0.84
CA ILE A 164 36.77 -9.19 1.37
C ILE A 164 35.69 -9.74 2.31
N ALA A 165 35.31 -11.01 2.18
CA ALA A 165 34.33 -11.67 3.04
C ALA A 165 34.49 -13.20 3.05
N HIS A 166 33.87 -13.86 4.04
CA HIS A 166 33.67 -15.32 4.07
C HIS A 166 32.19 -15.63 4.24
N GLY A 167 31.62 -16.42 3.32
CA GLY A 167 30.21 -16.78 3.27
C GLY A 167 29.96 -18.29 3.38
N GLY A 168 28.78 -18.73 2.90
CA GLY A 168 28.43 -20.15 2.87
C GLY A 168 29.33 -20.96 1.95
N LEU A 169 29.56 -20.47 0.73
CA LEU A 169 30.44 -21.04 -0.32
C LEU A 169 31.94 -20.74 -0.10
N GLY A 170 32.36 -20.48 1.14
CA GLY A 170 33.74 -20.14 1.47
C GLY A 170 34.09 -18.66 1.26
N TRP A 171 35.35 -18.40 0.90
CA TRP A 171 35.89 -17.04 0.74
C TRP A 171 35.38 -16.31 -0.51
N VAL A 172 35.30 -14.99 -0.39
CA VAL A 172 34.92 -14.04 -1.44
C VAL A 172 36.10 -13.08 -1.63
N TYR A 173 36.59 -12.97 -2.86
CA TYR A 173 37.87 -12.32 -3.19
C TYR A 173 37.65 -11.06 -4.02
N LEU A 174 38.47 -10.03 -3.80
CA LEU A 174 38.61 -8.91 -4.72
C LEU A 174 39.70 -9.23 -5.76
N ALA A 175 39.43 -8.90 -7.03
CA ALA A 175 40.42 -8.85 -8.09
C ALA A 175 40.24 -7.58 -8.96
N PHE A 176 41.25 -7.25 -9.75
CA PHE A 176 41.15 -6.25 -10.82
C PHE A 176 41.10 -6.94 -12.19
N ASP A 177 40.15 -6.54 -13.04
CA ASP A 177 39.99 -7.05 -14.41
C ASP A 177 40.94 -6.32 -15.37
N LYS A 178 41.98 -7.02 -15.84
CA LYS A 178 42.98 -6.47 -16.76
C LYS A 178 42.44 -6.13 -18.15
N ASN A 179 41.31 -6.72 -18.55
CA ASN A 179 40.67 -6.41 -19.83
C ASN A 179 39.78 -5.16 -19.77
N VAL A 180 39.48 -4.65 -18.57
CA VAL A 180 38.54 -3.53 -18.35
C VAL A 180 39.16 -2.48 -17.42
N ASN A 181 40.33 -1.96 -17.81
CA ASN A 181 41.03 -0.86 -17.12
C ASN A 181 41.19 -1.05 -15.60
N ASP A 182 41.58 -2.24 -15.16
CA ASP A 182 41.76 -2.60 -13.74
C ASP A 182 40.47 -2.44 -12.89
N ARG A 183 39.29 -2.57 -13.50
CA ARG A 183 38.00 -2.49 -12.79
C ARG A 183 37.95 -3.46 -11.59
N PRO A 184 37.50 -3.02 -10.41
CA PRO A 184 37.27 -3.92 -9.27
C PRO A 184 36.12 -4.89 -9.56
N VAL A 185 36.42 -6.17 -9.42
CA VAL A 185 35.48 -7.29 -9.57
C VAL A 185 35.62 -8.24 -8.39
N VAL A 186 34.56 -9.01 -8.11
CA VAL A 186 34.51 -9.98 -7.02
C VAL A 186 34.46 -11.38 -7.58
N LEU A 187 35.32 -12.27 -7.05
CA LEU A 187 35.35 -13.70 -7.35
C LEU A 187 34.77 -14.50 -6.19
N LYS A 188 33.98 -15.53 -6.50
CA LYS A 188 33.36 -16.43 -5.52
C LYS A 188 33.27 -17.85 -6.09
N GLY A 189 33.59 -18.87 -5.29
CA GLY A 189 33.50 -20.28 -5.71
C GLY A 189 32.06 -20.74 -5.92
N LEU A 190 31.84 -21.60 -6.93
CA LEU A 190 30.51 -22.08 -7.32
C LEU A 190 30.00 -23.26 -6.47
N VAL A 191 30.89 -24.18 -6.07
CA VAL A 191 30.58 -25.38 -5.28
C VAL A 191 31.71 -25.72 -4.31
N HIS A 192 31.39 -26.32 -3.16
CA HIS A 192 32.36 -26.70 -2.13
C HIS A 192 33.29 -27.85 -2.49
N SER A 193 32.81 -28.77 -3.32
CA SER A 193 33.51 -30.00 -3.68
C SER A 193 32.83 -30.62 -4.91
N GLY A 194 33.64 -30.95 -5.91
CA GLY A 194 33.22 -31.62 -7.13
C GLY A 194 34.45 -31.95 -7.96
N ASP A 195 34.35 -32.98 -8.80
CA ASP A 195 35.35 -33.24 -9.84
C ASP A 195 35.24 -32.20 -10.97
N ALA A 196 36.16 -32.29 -11.94
CA ALA A 196 36.21 -31.38 -13.08
C ALA A 196 34.93 -31.39 -13.95
N GLU A 197 34.11 -32.45 -13.87
CA GLU A 197 32.85 -32.56 -14.60
C GLU A 197 31.72 -31.86 -13.85
N ALA A 198 31.60 -32.09 -12.53
CA ALA A 198 30.66 -31.38 -11.66
C ALA A 198 30.89 -29.85 -11.66
N GLN A 199 32.15 -29.39 -11.72
CA GLN A 199 32.49 -27.96 -11.84
C GLN A 199 32.00 -27.36 -13.16
N LYS A 200 32.21 -28.07 -14.29
CA LYS A 200 31.76 -27.65 -15.62
C LYS A 200 30.24 -27.64 -15.75
N ILE A 201 29.56 -28.64 -15.17
CA ILE A 201 28.10 -28.66 -15.06
C ILE A 201 27.63 -27.45 -14.23
N ALA A 202 28.23 -27.20 -13.06
CA ALA A 202 27.85 -26.09 -12.19
C ALA A 202 28.06 -24.69 -12.81
N MET A 203 29.01 -24.54 -13.75
CA MET A 203 29.20 -23.36 -14.60
C MET A 203 28.14 -23.29 -15.71
N ALA A 204 27.98 -24.36 -16.50
CA ALA A 204 27.04 -24.41 -17.63
C ALA A 204 25.58 -24.19 -17.19
N GLU A 205 25.18 -24.76 -16.04
CA GLU A 205 23.86 -24.54 -15.43
C GLU A 205 23.62 -23.09 -14.99
N ARG A 206 24.69 -22.30 -14.76
CA ARG A 206 24.62 -20.91 -14.26
C ARG A 206 24.95 -19.84 -15.29
N GLN A 207 25.40 -20.21 -16.48
CA GLN A 207 25.82 -19.27 -17.54
C GLN A 207 24.74 -18.22 -17.87
N PHE A 208 23.45 -18.58 -17.76
CA PHE A 208 22.31 -17.68 -17.98
C PHE A 208 22.28 -16.47 -17.03
N LEU A 209 22.96 -16.52 -15.88
CA LEU A 209 23.03 -15.39 -14.94
C LEU A 209 23.80 -14.18 -15.51
N ALA A 210 24.60 -14.36 -16.57
CA ALA A 210 25.21 -13.26 -17.31
C ALA A 210 24.21 -12.44 -18.15
N GLU A 211 23.01 -12.98 -18.42
CA GLU A 211 21.93 -12.29 -19.15
C GLU A 211 21.00 -11.51 -18.21
N VAL A 212 21.13 -11.70 -16.89
CA VAL A 212 20.32 -11.02 -15.86
C VAL A 212 20.84 -9.61 -15.64
N VAL A 213 20.12 -8.60 -16.15
CA VAL A 213 20.53 -7.19 -16.11
C VAL A 213 19.43 -6.32 -15.51
N HIS A 214 19.62 -5.89 -14.26
CA HIS A 214 18.72 -5.00 -13.53
C HIS A 214 19.51 -4.12 -12.54
N PRO A 215 19.19 -2.82 -12.36
CA PRO A 215 19.99 -1.91 -11.51
C PRO A 215 20.18 -2.41 -10.08
N SER A 216 19.09 -2.84 -9.43
CA SER A 216 19.08 -3.39 -8.07
C SER A 216 19.61 -4.83 -7.95
N ILE A 217 20.30 -5.36 -8.96
CA ILE A 217 20.96 -6.68 -8.95
C ILE A 217 22.46 -6.48 -9.21
N VAL A 218 23.30 -7.32 -8.60
CA VAL A 218 24.74 -7.39 -8.89
C VAL A 218 24.97 -7.91 -10.32
N GLN A 219 25.75 -7.20 -11.12
CA GLN A 219 26.03 -7.64 -12.49
C GLN A 219 27.04 -8.81 -12.49
N ILE A 220 26.72 -9.91 -13.17
CA ILE A 220 27.66 -10.99 -13.46
C ILE A 220 28.42 -10.65 -14.75
N PHE A 221 29.75 -10.80 -14.75
CA PHE A 221 30.58 -10.53 -15.92
C PHE A 221 31.07 -11.80 -16.60
N ASN A 222 31.44 -12.83 -15.83
CA ASN A 222 32.11 -14.01 -16.38
C ASN A 222 32.01 -15.22 -15.44
N PHE A 223 32.32 -16.40 -15.98
CA PHE A 223 32.53 -17.65 -15.24
C PHE A 223 33.89 -18.23 -15.64
N VAL A 224 34.73 -18.58 -14.67
CA VAL A 224 36.14 -18.95 -14.91
C VAL A 224 36.59 -20.14 -14.08
N GLU A 225 37.47 -20.97 -14.65
CA GLU A 225 38.16 -22.05 -13.94
C GLU A 225 39.54 -21.56 -13.43
N HIS A 226 39.93 -22.01 -12.24
CA HIS A 226 41.31 -21.92 -11.73
C HIS A 226 41.66 -23.19 -10.96
N PRO A 227 42.89 -23.74 -11.09
CA PRO A 227 43.31 -24.87 -10.26
C PRO A 227 43.35 -24.50 -8.77
N ASP A 228 42.92 -25.42 -7.91
CA ASP A 228 43.13 -25.35 -6.46
C ASP A 228 44.58 -25.68 -6.09
N ARG A 229 44.88 -25.66 -4.78
CA ARG A 229 46.20 -26.01 -4.22
C ARG A 229 46.62 -27.47 -4.45
N HIS A 230 45.73 -28.31 -4.98
CA HIS A 230 45.96 -29.71 -5.33
C HIS A 230 45.96 -29.96 -6.86
N GLY A 231 45.72 -28.92 -7.67
CA GLY A 231 45.66 -28.99 -9.13
C GLY A 231 44.28 -29.31 -9.73
N ASN A 232 43.22 -29.41 -8.93
CA ASN A 232 41.86 -29.64 -9.43
C ASN A 232 41.25 -28.33 -9.94
N PRO A 233 40.58 -28.29 -11.12
CA PRO A 233 39.90 -27.08 -11.56
C PRO A 233 38.71 -26.77 -10.64
N VAL A 234 38.62 -25.52 -10.19
CA VAL A 234 37.50 -24.98 -9.41
C VAL A 234 36.85 -23.84 -10.19
N GLY A 235 35.53 -23.87 -10.31
CA GLY A 235 34.74 -22.84 -10.98
C GLY A 235 34.44 -21.65 -10.06
N TYR A 236 34.68 -20.45 -10.58
CA TYR A 236 34.38 -19.17 -9.93
C TYR A 236 33.40 -18.35 -10.77
N ILE A 237 32.46 -17.67 -10.11
CA ILE A 237 31.67 -16.59 -10.70
C ILE A 237 32.40 -15.25 -10.50
N VAL A 238 32.43 -14.43 -11.55
CA VAL A 238 33.00 -13.07 -11.55
C VAL A 238 31.86 -12.06 -11.62
N MET A 239 31.81 -11.13 -10.66
CA MET A 239 30.71 -10.18 -10.52
C MET A 239 31.18 -8.77 -10.13
N GLU A 240 30.26 -7.82 -10.24
CA GLU A 240 30.43 -6.42 -9.84
C GLU A 240 30.86 -6.28 -8.36
N TYR A 241 31.92 -5.50 -8.11
CA TYR A 241 32.23 -5.06 -6.75
C TYR A 241 31.21 -4.01 -6.29
N VAL A 242 30.46 -4.35 -5.24
CA VAL A 242 29.46 -3.48 -4.62
C VAL A 242 30.03 -2.93 -3.31
N GLY A 243 30.55 -1.70 -3.34
CA GLY A 243 31.10 -1.00 -2.17
C GLY A 243 30.01 -0.43 -1.25
N GLY A 244 29.29 -1.29 -0.55
CA GLY A 244 28.17 -0.91 0.33
C GLY A 244 28.06 -1.75 1.61
N GLN A 245 27.01 -1.53 2.38
CA GLN A 245 26.76 -2.22 3.65
C GLN A 245 25.57 -3.19 3.55
N SER A 246 25.77 -4.44 3.96
CA SER A 246 24.71 -5.44 4.09
C SER A 246 23.66 -5.03 5.12
N LEU A 247 22.38 -5.34 4.89
CA LEU A 247 21.31 -5.12 5.88
C LEU A 247 21.40 -6.05 7.11
N LYS A 248 22.38 -6.95 7.17
CA LYS A 248 22.65 -7.85 8.31
C LYS A 248 23.02 -7.10 9.60
N ARG A 249 22.03 -6.94 10.49
CA ARG A 249 22.18 -6.36 11.83
C ARG A 249 22.80 -7.32 12.85
N ARG A 250 23.25 -6.79 14.00
CA ARG A 250 23.69 -7.61 15.15
C ARG A 250 22.49 -8.23 15.88
N LYS A 251 22.68 -9.27 16.69
CA LYS A 251 21.55 -9.84 17.47
C LYS A 251 21.09 -8.83 18.53
N GLY A 252 19.81 -8.44 18.47
CA GLY A 252 19.22 -7.39 19.31
C GLY A 252 19.24 -5.98 18.69
N ASP A 253 19.91 -5.81 17.55
CA ASP A 253 19.88 -4.61 16.72
C ASP A 253 18.83 -4.83 15.61
N LYS A 254 17.86 -3.92 15.50
CA LYS A 254 16.65 -4.06 14.69
C LYS A 254 16.30 -2.73 14.02
N LEU A 255 15.83 -2.81 12.79
CA LEU A 255 15.40 -1.63 12.02
C LEU A 255 14.04 -1.14 12.47
N ALA A 256 13.77 0.15 12.29
CA ALA A 256 12.39 0.64 12.35
C ALA A 256 11.57 0.01 11.23
N VAL A 257 10.28 -0.24 11.47
CA VAL A 257 9.40 -0.91 10.49
C VAL A 257 9.35 -0.13 9.18
N ALA A 258 9.28 1.20 9.24
CA ALA A 258 9.31 2.06 8.06
C ALA A 258 10.59 1.87 7.21
N GLU A 259 11.77 1.78 7.83
CA GLU A 259 13.05 1.57 7.13
C GLU A 259 13.08 0.19 6.46
N ALA A 260 12.75 -0.87 7.21
CA ALA A 260 12.75 -2.24 6.70
C ALA A 260 11.78 -2.41 5.52
N ILE A 261 10.60 -1.80 5.61
CA ILE A 261 9.64 -1.75 4.52
C ILE A 261 10.20 -0.98 3.32
N ALA A 262 10.75 0.22 3.54
CA ALA A 262 11.26 1.07 2.47
C ALA A 262 12.45 0.46 1.73
N TYR A 263 13.31 -0.30 2.41
CA TYR A 263 14.36 -1.13 1.79
C TYR A 263 13.78 -2.24 0.90
N ILE A 264 12.78 -2.97 1.37
CA ILE A 264 12.18 -4.09 0.63
C ILE A 264 11.37 -3.61 -0.58
N LEU A 265 10.75 -2.42 -0.51
CA LEU A 265 10.10 -1.77 -1.65
C LEU A 265 11.07 -1.44 -2.81
N GLU A 266 12.38 -1.27 -2.56
CA GLU A 266 13.37 -1.11 -3.64
C GLU A 266 13.83 -2.45 -4.25
N ILE A 267 13.62 -3.55 -3.53
CA ILE A 267 14.04 -4.90 -3.93
C ILE A 267 12.92 -5.67 -4.65
N LEU A 268 11.65 -5.45 -4.29
CA LEU A 268 10.51 -6.10 -4.94
C LEU A 268 10.48 -5.95 -6.48
N PRO A 269 10.81 -4.80 -7.10
CA PRO A 269 10.93 -4.69 -8.57
C PRO A 269 11.99 -5.60 -9.17
N ALA A 270 13.08 -5.88 -8.46
CA ALA A 270 14.13 -6.79 -8.90
C ALA A 270 13.65 -8.25 -8.91
N LEU A 271 12.82 -8.62 -7.93
CA LEU A 271 12.17 -9.94 -7.88
C LEU A 271 11.10 -10.06 -8.98
N GLY A 272 10.25 -9.04 -9.17
CA GLY A 272 9.29 -8.97 -10.27
C GLY A 272 9.94 -9.11 -11.65
N TYR A 273 11.09 -8.46 -11.87
CA TYR A 273 11.91 -8.65 -13.06
C TYR A 273 12.36 -10.12 -13.23
N LEU A 274 12.94 -10.75 -12.20
CA LEU A 274 13.32 -12.16 -12.26
C LEU A 274 12.13 -13.08 -12.55
N HIS A 275 10.99 -12.84 -11.91
CA HIS A 275 9.75 -13.59 -12.11
C HIS A 275 9.23 -13.44 -13.55
N SER A 276 9.33 -12.25 -14.14
CA SER A 276 8.92 -11.97 -15.52
C SER A 276 9.73 -12.72 -16.59
N ILE A 277 10.98 -13.08 -16.27
CA ILE A 277 11.86 -13.91 -17.13
C ILE A 277 11.92 -15.38 -16.68
N GLY A 278 10.99 -15.81 -15.83
CA GLY A 278 10.83 -17.21 -15.42
C GLY A 278 11.84 -17.71 -14.38
N LEU A 279 12.48 -16.79 -13.63
CA LEU A 279 13.46 -17.09 -12.58
C LEU A 279 12.90 -16.85 -11.17
N VAL A 280 13.61 -17.36 -10.16
CA VAL A 280 13.30 -17.24 -8.72
C VAL A 280 14.61 -17.00 -7.96
N TYR A 281 14.61 -16.14 -6.93
CA TYR A 281 15.82 -15.73 -6.21
C TYR A 281 16.27 -16.72 -5.12
N ASN A 282 15.33 -17.41 -4.47
CA ASN A 282 15.49 -18.53 -3.51
C ASN A 282 16.20 -18.24 -2.17
N ASP A 283 17.19 -17.33 -2.11
CA ASP A 283 17.95 -17.02 -0.89
C ASP A 283 17.87 -15.53 -0.49
N LEU A 284 16.65 -14.96 -0.50
CA LEU A 284 16.46 -13.59 0.00
C LEU A 284 16.55 -13.57 1.54
N LYS A 285 17.44 -12.72 2.04
CA LYS A 285 17.73 -12.49 3.46
C LYS A 285 18.51 -11.19 3.63
N PRO A 286 18.59 -10.61 4.85
CA PRO A 286 19.35 -9.38 5.11
C PRO A 286 20.83 -9.42 4.72
N GLU A 287 21.44 -10.62 4.69
CA GLU A 287 22.83 -10.80 4.29
C GLU A 287 23.06 -10.47 2.81
N ASN A 288 22.10 -10.84 1.95
CA ASN A 288 22.20 -10.78 0.48
C ASN A 288 21.64 -9.47 -0.10
N ILE A 289 21.19 -8.55 0.75
CA ILE A 289 20.72 -7.21 0.38
C ILE A 289 21.75 -6.20 0.88
N MET A 290 22.27 -5.36 -0.02
CA MET A 290 23.30 -4.37 0.26
C MET A 290 22.83 -2.95 -0.09
N LEU A 291 22.98 -2.02 0.86
CA LEU A 291 22.74 -0.60 0.69
C LEU A 291 24.03 0.08 0.22
N THR A 292 23.99 0.71 -0.96
CA THR A 292 25.06 1.57 -1.49
C THR A 292 24.71 3.05 -1.30
N GLU A 293 25.58 3.94 -1.77
CA GLU A 293 25.30 5.38 -1.79
C GLU A 293 24.07 5.74 -2.63
N GLU A 294 23.80 4.98 -3.70
CA GLU A 294 22.79 5.32 -4.72
C GLU A 294 21.51 4.47 -4.66
N GLN A 295 21.62 3.18 -4.32
CA GLN A 295 20.54 2.19 -4.45
C GLN A 295 20.73 0.98 -3.52
N LEU A 296 19.72 0.14 -3.36
CA LEU A 296 19.90 -1.20 -2.82
C LEU A 296 20.19 -2.20 -3.96
N LYS A 297 21.10 -3.15 -3.71
CA LYS A 297 21.44 -4.25 -4.63
C LYS A 297 21.29 -5.62 -3.97
N LEU A 298 20.78 -6.59 -4.73
CA LEU A 298 20.89 -8.02 -4.45
C LEU A 298 22.26 -8.54 -4.87
N ILE A 299 23.01 -9.17 -3.96
CA ILE A 299 24.45 -9.47 -4.15
C ILE A 299 24.81 -10.97 -4.21
N ASP A 300 23.83 -11.88 -4.21
CA ASP A 300 24.11 -13.32 -4.29
C ASP A 300 23.14 -14.07 -5.19
N LEU A 301 23.51 -14.20 -6.48
CA LEU A 301 22.74 -14.96 -7.47
C LEU A 301 23.04 -16.47 -7.45
N GLY A 302 23.87 -16.98 -6.53
CA GLY A 302 24.31 -18.38 -6.53
C GLY A 302 23.19 -19.42 -6.32
N ALA A 303 22.05 -18.99 -5.79
CA ALA A 303 20.84 -19.77 -5.56
C ALA A 303 19.73 -19.57 -6.61
N VAL A 304 19.91 -18.65 -7.57
CA VAL A 304 18.88 -18.32 -8.57
C VAL A 304 18.64 -19.51 -9.50
N SER A 305 17.37 -19.82 -9.75
CA SER A 305 16.96 -20.93 -10.61
C SER A 305 15.72 -20.58 -11.43
N ARG A 306 15.30 -21.48 -12.34
CA ARG A 306 14.04 -21.35 -13.07
C ARG A 306 12.85 -21.74 -12.18
N ILE A 307 11.69 -21.14 -12.44
CA ILE A 307 10.42 -21.55 -11.83
C ILE A 307 10.17 -23.05 -12.10
N ASN A 308 9.71 -23.78 -11.08
CA ASN A 308 9.47 -25.23 -11.06
C ASN A 308 10.72 -26.09 -11.36
N SER A 309 11.95 -25.57 -11.15
CA SER A 309 13.17 -26.36 -11.30
C SER A 309 13.34 -27.40 -10.19
N PHE A 310 13.58 -28.66 -10.54
CA PHE A 310 13.93 -29.73 -9.59
C PHE A 310 15.42 -30.09 -9.69
N GLY A 311 16.04 -30.40 -8.55
CA GLY A 311 17.48 -30.61 -8.43
C GLY A 311 18.00 -30.17 -7.06
N TYR A 312 19.17 -29.53 -7.02
CA TYR A 312 19.70 -28.92 -5.79
C TYR A 312 18.89 -27.67 -5.40
N LEU A 313 18.08 -27.77 -4.35
CA LEU A 313 17.26 -26.66 -3.82
C LEU A 313 18.06 -25.79 -2.84
N TYR A 314 18.74 -24.78 -3.37
CA TYR A 314 19.49 -23.80 -2.59
C TYR A 314 18.56 -22.86 -1.79
N GLY A 315 19.05 -22.36 -0.65
CA GLY A 315 18.35 -21.40 0.22
C GLY A 315 18.70 -21.55 1.70
N THR A 316 18.55 -20.49 2.49
CA THR A 316 18.89 -20.48 3.92
C THR A 316 17.73 -21.01 4.79
N PRO A 317 17.91 -22.10 5.57
CA PRO A 317 16.88 -22.64 6.45
C PRO A 317 16.42 -21.63 7.52
N GLY A 318 15.11 -21.42 7.62
CA GLY A 318 14.49 -20.37 8.43
C GLY A 318 14.09 -19.12 7.64
N TYR A 319 14.52 -19.00 6.38
CA TYR A 319 13.99 -18.05 5.39
C TYR A 319 13.28 -18.77 4.24
N GLN A 320 13.83 -19.90 3.77
CA GLN A 320 13.29 -20.72 2.69
C GLN A 320 11.86 -21.24 3.00
N ALA A 321 11.01 -21.30 1.98
CA ALA A 321 9.61 -21.74 2.10
C ALA A 321 9.48 -23.26 2.37
N PRO A 322 8.55 -23.70 3.24
CA PRO A 322 8.47 -25.10 3.67
C PRO A 322 8.07 -26.07 2.54
N GLU A 323 7.30 -25.61 1.55
CA GLU A 323 6.81 -26.45 0.46
C GLU A 323 7.74 -26.56 -0.75
N ILE A 324 8.90 -25.88 -0.75
CA ILE A 324 9.83 -25.83 -1.90
C ILE A 324 10.28 -27.22 -2.38
N VAL A 325 10.40 -28.20 -1.47
CA VAL A 325 10.76 -29.60 -1.78
C VAL A 325 9.65 -30.31 -2.56
N ARG A 326 8.40 -29.86 -2.45
CA ARG A 326 7.21 -30.41 -3.12
C ARG A 326 6.87 -29.66 -4.42
N THR A 327 7.09 -28.35 -4.47
CA THR A 327 6.72 -27.51 -5.63
C THR A 327 7.87 -27.18 -6.56
N GLY A 328 9.11 -27.27 -6.08
CA GLY A 328 10.23 -26.52 -6.63
C GLY A 328 10.11 -25.01 -6.32
N PRO A 329 11.08 -24.21 -6.78
CA PRO A 329 11.07 -22.75 -6.72
C PRO A 329 9.87 -22.12 -7.45
N THR A 330 9.19 -21.17 -6.82
CA THR A 330 8.08 -20.41 -7.42
C THR A 330 8.07 -18.95 -6.95
N VAL A 331 7.28 -18.10 -7.60
CA VAL A 331 6.96 -16.74 -7.12
C VAL A 331 6.53 -16.77 -5.64
N ALA A 332 5.67 -17.72 -5.27
CA ALA A 332 5.18 -17.87 -3.90
C ALA A 332 6.28 -18.27 -2.90
N THR A 333 7.35 -18.96 -3.31
CA THR A 333 8.50 -19.25 -2.42
C THR A 333 9.35 -18.02 -2.19
N ASP A 334 9.56 -17.17 -3.22
CA ASP A 334 10.23 -15.87 -3.05
C ASP A 334 9.42 -14.93 -2.15
N ILE A 335 8.10 -14.81 -2.35
CA ILE A 335 7.20 -14.00 -1.49
C ILE A 335 7.30 -14.41 -0.01
N TYR A 336 7.41 -15.72 0.27
CA TYR A 336 7.69 -16.22 1.61
C TYR A 336 9.04 -15.70 2.14
N THR A 337 10.12 -15.79 1.36
CA THR A 337 11.43 -15.24 1.75
C THR A 337 11.42 -13.72 1.98
N VAL A 338 10.57 -12.95 1.28
CA VAL A 338 10.35 -11.51 1.55
C VAL A 338 9.71 -11.32 2.93
N GLY A 339 8.63 -12.04 3.24
CA GLY A 339 7.99 -12.00 4.55
C GLY A 339 8.95 -12.39 5.69
N ARG A 340 9.74 -13.45 5.50
CA ARG A 340 10.79 -13.88 6.45
C ARG A 340 11.91 -12.85 6.60
N THR A 341 12.28 -12.16 5.51
CA THR A 341 13.30 -11.10 5.53
C THR A 341 12.82 -9.88 6.30
N LEU A 342 11.61 -9.38 6.03
CA LEU A 342 10.99 -8.29 6.80
C LEU A 342 10.94 -8.64 8.29
N ALA A 343 10.41 -9.82 8.63
CA ALA A 343 10.33 -10.29 10.01
C ALA A 343 11.71 -10.42 10.68
N ALA A 344 12.75 -10.85 9.96
CA ALA A 344 14.11 -10.93 10.48
C ALA A 344 14.76 -9.55 10.72
N LEU A 345 14.36 -8.51 9.97
CA LEU A 345 14.84 -7.14 10.12
C LEU A 345 14.19 -6.41 11.30
N THR A 346 12.89 -6.64 11.56
CA THR A 346 12.09 -5.87 12.53
C THR A 346 11.79 -6.61 13.84
N LEU A 347 11.51 -7.92 13.80
CA LEU A 347 10.98 -8.67 14.95
C LEU A 347 12.07 -9.42 15.73
N ASN A 348 11.82 -9.72 17.00
CA ASN A 348 12.73 -10.52 17.84
C ASN A 348 12.48 -12.04 17.68
N LEU A 349 12.57 -12.51 16.44
CA LEU A 349 12.34 -13.91 16.06
C LEU A 349 13.14 -14.91 16.90
N ARG A 350 12.45 -15.94 17.41
CA ARG A 350 13.03 -17.04 18.20
C ARG A 350 14.00 -17.85 17.33
N THR A 351 15.18 -18.19 17.88
CA THR A 351 16.23 -18.95 17.18
C THR A 351 16.48 -20.32 17.81
N ARG A 352 16.46 -21.39 17.01
CA ARG A 352 16.83 -22.76 17.41
C ARG A 352 17.96 -23.27 16.51
N ASN A 353 19.03 -23.81 17.10
CA ASN A 353 20.21 -24.32 16.36
C ASN A 353 20.78 -23.31 15.33
N GLY A 354 20.79 -22.01 15.67
CA GLY A 354 21.27 -20.93 14.80
C GLY A 354 20.29 -20.49 13.69
N ARG A 355 19.15 -21.18 13.52
CA ARG A 355 18.12 -20.89 12.50
C ARG A 355 16.92 -20.20 13.16
N TYR A 356 16.19 -19.36 12.42
CA TYR A 356 14.91 -18.82 12.90
C TYR A 356 13.83 -19.91 12.88
N VAL A 357 12.98 -19.92 13.90
CA VAL A 357 11.79 -20.79 13.98
C VAL A 357 10.72 -20.28 13.00
N GLU A 358 9.95 -21.20 12.42
CA GLU A 358 8.82 -20.90 11.53
C GLU A 358 7.71 -20.09 12.22
N GLY A 359 6.82 -19.47 11.43
CA GLY A 359 5.78 -18.57 11.95
C GLY A 359 6.31 -17.22 12.45
N LEU A 360 5.47 -16.48 13.16
CA LEU A 360 5.80 -15.25 13.88
C LEU A 360 5.67 -15.50 15.39
N PRO A 361 6.33 -14.72 16.25
CA PRO A 361 5.95 -14.60 17.66
C PRO A 361 4.54 -14.02 17.79
N ASP A 362 3.71 -14.64 18.64
CA ASP A 362 2.32 -14.20 18.87
C ASP A 362 2.27 -12.87 19.64
N ASP A 363 2.99 -12.79 20.76
CA ASP A 363 3.06 -11.61 21.65
C ASP A 363 4.27 -10.70 21.32
N ASP A 364 4.36 -10.17 20.09
CA ASP A 364 5.42 -9.20 19.71
C ASP A 364 4.87 -7.76 19.65
N PRO A 365 5.41 -6.82 20.48
CA PRO A 365 4.93 -5.43 20.53
C PRO A 365 4.98 -4.67 19.20
N VAL A 366 5.81 -5.10 18.24
CA VAL A 366 5.84 -4.51 16.90
C VAL A 366 4.60 -4.91 16.11
N LEU A 367 4.10 -6.14 16.30
CA LEU A 367 2.90 -6.63 15.61
C LEU A 367 1.61 -6.09 16.24
N GLU A 368 1.59 -5.91 17.57
CA GLU A 368 0.52 -5.23 18.28
C GLU A 368 0.41 -3.75 17.86
N LYS A 369 1.54 -3.04 17.79
CA LYS A 369 1.58 -1.63 17.36
C LYS A 369 1.18 -1.42 15.90
N TYR A 370 1.52 -2.35 15.01
CA TYR A 370 1.27 -2.23 13.57
C TYR A 370 0.50 -3.44 13.02
N ASP A 371 -0.77 -3.60 13.44
CA ASP A 371 -1.69 -4.69 13.04
C ASP A 371 -1.53 -5.11 11.57
N SER A 372 -1.59 -4.14 10.65
CA SER A 372 -1.60 -4.42 9.21
C SER A 372 -0.23 -4.79 8.64
N PHE A 373 0.88 -4.41 9.30
CA PHE A 373 2.19 -5.03 9.05
C PHE A 373 2.20 -6.50 9.51
N GLY A 374 1.58 -6.79 10.67
CA GLY A 374 1.40 -8.17 11.14
C GLY A 374 0.49 -9.03 10.26
N ARG A 375 -0.52 -8.44 9.60
CA ARG A 375 -1.33 -9.13 8.57
C ARG A 375 -0.52 -9.38 7.29
N LEU A 376 0.21 -8.37 6.81
CA LEU A 376 1.07 -8.50 5.63
C LEU A 376 2.15 -9.59 5.81
N LEU A 377 2.80 -9.64 6.97
CA LEU A 377 3.75 -10.71 7.29
C LEU A 377 3.07 -12.08 7.31
N ARG A 378 1.91 -12.22 7.96
CA ARG A 378 1.14 -13.48 8.00
C ARG A 378 0.75 -13.95 6.60
N ARG A 379 0.21 -13.07 5.75
CA ARG A 379 -0.11 -13.42 4.36
C ARG A 379 1.13 -13.81 3.57
N ALA A 380 2.24 -13.08 3.71
CA ALA A 380 3.49 -13.41 3.01
C ALA A 380 4.05 -14.80 3.40
N ILE A 381 3.92 -15.21 4.68
CA ILE A 381 4.48 -16.47 5.18
C ILE A 381 3.46 -17.61 5.37
N ASP A 382 2.25 -17.52 4.80
CA ASP A 382 1.21 -18.56 4.95
C ASP A 382 1.74 -19.94 4.46
N PRO A 383 1.52 -21.04 5.22
CA PRO A 383 1.94 -22.39 4.80
C PRO A 383 1.36 -22.87 3.46
N ASP A 384 0.20 -22.36 3.03
CA ASP A 384 -0.34 -22.60 1.70
C ASP A 384 0.16 -21.50 0.72
N PRO A 385 0.99 -21.83 -0.29
CA PRO A 385 1.48 -20.83 -1.24
C PRO A 385 0.37 -20.11 -2.00
N ARG A 386 -0.84 -20.67 -2.08
CA ARG A 386 -2.00 -20.09 -2.78
C ARG A 386 -2.66 -18.94 -2.00
N ARG A 387 -2.33 -18.76 -0.71
CA ARG A 387 -2.86 -17.68 0.13
C ARG A 387 -1.96 -16.43 0.15
N ARG A 388 -0.70 -16.60 -0.26
CA ARG A 388 0.30 -15.53 -0.32
C ARG A 388 -0.07 -14.48 -1.38
N PHE A 389 0.74 -13.43 -1.48
CA PHE A 389 0.67 -12.50 -2.63
C PHE A 389 1.00 -13.26 -3.92
N SER A 390 0.23 -13.01 -4.97
CA SER A 390 0.35 -13.68 -6.27
C SER A 390 1.55 -13.20 -7.09
N SER A 391 2.01 -11.97 -6.85
CA SER A 391 3.22 -11.40 -7.47
C SER A 391 3.95 -10.42 -6.54
N ALA A 392 5.17 -10.04 -6.93
CA ALA A 392 5.97 -9.04 -6.22
C ALA A 392 5.33 -7.64 -6.28
N GLU A 393 4.61 -7.33 -7.35
CA GLU A 393 3.88 -6.07 -7.58
C GLU A 393 2.64 -5.97 -6.68
N GLU A 394 1.87 -7.05 -6.53
CA GLU A 394 0.75 -7.10 -5.58
C GLU A 394 1.24 -6.87 -4.14
N MET A 395 2.33 -7.55 -3.76
CA MET A 395 2.97 -7.36 -2.47
C MET A 395 3.48 -5.92 -2.30
N SER A 396 4.10 -5.34 -3.34
CA SER A 396 4.62 -3.97 -3.32
C SER A 396 3.51 -2.91 -3.11
N GLY A 397 2.38 -3.05 -3.80
CA GLY A 397 1.22 -2.17 -3.63
C GLY A 397 0.68 -2.19 -2.20
N GLN A 398 0.48 -3.38 -1.63
CA GLN A 398 0.01 -3.54 -0.25
C GLN A 398 1.05 -3.09 0.78
N LEU A 399 2.34 -3.35 0.53
CA LEU A 399 3.44 -2.93 1.37
C LEU A 399 3.63 -1.40 1.39
N MET A 400 3.32 -0.72 0.28
CA MET A 400 3.26 0.75 0.21
C MET A 400 2.09 1.32 1.02
N GLY A 401 0.93 0.65 1.04
CA GLY A 401 -0.20 0.99 1.91
C GLY A 401 0.20 0.90 3.39
N VAL A 402 0.76 -0.23 3.80
CA VAL A 402 1.28 -0.43 5.17
C VAL A 402 2.39 0.59 5.52
N LEU A 403 3.27 0.97 4.57
CA LEU A 403 4.27 2.01 4.81
C LEU A 403 3.64 3.37 5.16
N ARG A 404 2.58 3.76 4.45
CA ARG A 404 1.84 5.01 4.71
C ARG A 404 1.26 4.98 6.13
N GLU A 405 0.63 3.89 6.53
CA GLU A 405 0.05 3.72 7.88
C GLU A 405 1.13 3.79 8.98
N VAL A 406 2.25 3.08 8.81
CA VAL A 406 3.37 3.08 9.78
C VAL A 406 3.98 4.48 9.92
N VAL A 407 4.28 5.15 8.81
CA VAL A 407 4.87 6.51 8.81
C VAL A 407 3.88 7.55 9.33
N ALA A 408 2.59 7.42 9.00
CA ALA A 408 1.55 8.32 9.49
C ALA A 408 1.35 8.18 11.01
N HIS A 409 1.28 6.95 11.51
CA HIS A 409 1.18 6.67 12.94
C HIS A 409 2.36 7.30 13.71
N ASP A 410 3.59 7.08 13.24
CA ASP A 410 4.80 7.46 13.97
C ASP A 410 5.17 8.94 13.82
N THR A 411 4.88 9.56 12.67
CA THR A 411 5.15 11.00 12.45
C THR A 411 3.98 11.91 12.82
N ARG A 412 2.79 11.35 13.08
CA ARG A 412 1.52 12.08 13.28
C ARG A 412 1.17 13.04 12.14
N VAL A 413 1.60 12.71 10.91
CA VAL A 413 1.31 13.46 9.69
C VAL A 413 0.70 12.50 8.67
N PRO A 414 -0.55 12.75 8.20
CA PRO A 414 -1.21 11.91 7.20
C PRO A 414 -0.37 11.69 5.95
N ARG A 415 -0.49 10.48 5.39
CA ARG A 415 0.22 10.01 4.20
C ARG A 415 -0.79 9.47 3.17
N PRO A 416 -1.74 10.30 2.71
CA PRO A 416 -2.82 9.89 1.82
C PRO A 416 -2.28 9.26 0.55
N GLY A 417 -3.03 8.30 0.00
CA GLY A 417 -2.56 7.46 -1.08
C GLY A 417 -3.67 6.93 -1.94
N LEU A 418 -3.45 6.92 -3.27
CA LEU A 418 -4.36 6.22 -4.17
C LEU A 418 -4.13 4.72 -4.05
N SER A 419 -5.24 4.03 -3.77
CA SER A 419 -5.36 2.58 -3.81
C SER A 419 -5.37 2.08 -5.25
N THR A 420 -4.90 0.85 -5.46
CA THR A 420 -4.98 0.12 -6.74
C THR A 420 -6.02 -1.01 -6.72
N ILE A 421 -6.71 -1.23 -5.59
CA ILE A 421 -7.66 -2.35 -5.39
C ILE A 421 -9.10 -1.83 -5.21
N PHE A 422 -9.27 -0.69 -4.53
CA PHE A 422 -10.53 -0.02 -4.24
C PHE A 422 -10.62 1.41 -4.78
N SER A 423 -11.84 1.91 -4.98
CA SER A 423 -12.13 3.30 -5.30
C SER A 423 -11.78 4.26 -4.15
N ARG A 424 -11.82 5.58 -4.42
CA ARG A 424 -12.02 6.59 -3.36
C ARG A 424 -13.41 6.43 -2.73
N SER A 425 -13.61 6.99 -1.53
CA SER A 425 -14.91 7.04 -0.87
C SER A 425 -15.93 7.76 -1.75
N ARG A 426 -17.13 7.19 -1.90
CA ARG A 426 -18.15 7.68 -2.85
C ARG A 426 -19.00 8.80 -2.26
N SER A 427 -19.15 8.79 -0.94
CA SER A 427 -19.76 9.84 -0.13
C SER A 427 -19.13 9.80 1.28
N THR A 428 -19.74 10.51 2.21
CA THR A 428 -19.42 10.51 3.64
C THR A 428 -20.62 9.99 4.43
N PHE A 429 -20.37 9.33 5.56
CA PHE A 429 -21.42 8.80 6.45
C PHE A 429 -21.19 9.24 7.90
N GLY A 430 -22.27 9.32 8.68
CA GLY A 430 -22.25 9.62 10.12
C GLY A 430 -21.81 11.05 10.48
N VAL A 431 -21.76 11.97 9.52
CA VAL A 431 -21.21 13.33 9.71
C VAL A 431 -22.15 14.19 10.57
N ASP A 432 -23.44 14.20 10.22
CA ASP A 432 -24.41 15.13 10.81
C ASP A 432 -25.09 14.60 12.09
N LEU A 433 -24.96 13.30 12.42
CA LEU A 433 -25.75 12.62 13.46
C LEU A 433 -25.87 13.39 14.78
N LEU A 434 -24.73 13.87 15.32
CA LEU A 434 -24.72 14.55 16.62
C LEU A 434 -25.34 15.95 16.57
N VAL A 435 -25.29 16.64 15.41
CA VAL A 435 -25.89 17.97 15.24
C VAL A 435 -27.36 17.90 14.80
N CYS A 436 -27.80 16.82 14.15
CA CYS A 436 -29.24 16.58 13.89
C CYS A 436 -30.05 16.59 15.18
N HIS A 437 -29.54 16.04 16.28
CA HIS A 437 -30.15 16.12 17.62
C HIS A 437 -30.43 17.56 18.12
N THR A 438 -29.90 18.60 17.45
CA THR A 438 -30.17 20.01 17.76
C THR A 438 -31.14 20.68 16.78
N ASP A 439 -31.55 20.00 15.70
CA ASP A 439 -32.58 20.50 14.77
C ASP A 439 -33.97 20.60 15.46
N VAL A 440 -34.14 19.94 16.62
CA VAL A 440 -35.25 20.13 17.58
C VAL A 440 -35.51 21.61 17.90
N TYR A 441 -34.45 22.43 17.98
CA TYR A 441 -34.57 23.87 18.22
C TYR A 441 -35.14 24.63 17.01
N LEU A 442 -34.98 24.10 15.79
CA LEU A 442 -35.44 24.71 14.55
C LEU A 442 -36.92 24.40 14.27
N ASP A 443 -37.38 23.16 14.46
CA ASP A 443 -38.72 22.72 14.02
C ASP A 443 -39.64 22.12 15.10
N GLY A 444 -39.08 21.69 16.24
CA GLY A 444 -39.81 21.09 17.36
C GLY A 444 -40.02 19.57 17.28
N GLN A 445 -39.43 18.88 16.30
CA GLN A 445 -39.52 17.43 16.15
C GLN A 445 -38.44 16.71 16.99
N VAL A 446 -38.66 15.43 17.29
CA VAL A 446 -37.69 14.61 18.05
C VAL A 446 -36.68 13.99 17.10
N HIS A 447 -35.53 14.65 16.98
CA HIS A 447 -34.37 14.17 16.26
C HIS A 447 -33.61 13.13 17.10
N SER A 448 -33.37 11.96 16.52
CA SER A 448 -32.72 10.81 17.16
C SER A 448 -32.05 9.91 16.11
N GLU A 449 -31.42 10.53 15.12
CA GLU A 449 -30.79 9.91 13.97
C GLU A 449 -29.66 8.97 14.40
N LYS A 450 -29.73 7.72 13.94
CA LYS A 450 -28.69 6.72 14.12
C LYS A 450 -27.97 6.49 12.81
N LEU A 451 -26.70 6.12 12.88
CA LEU A 451 -25.95 5.61 11.74
C LEU A 451 -26.71 4.44 11.10
N THR A 452 -26.82 4.40 9.77
CA THR A 452 -27.54 3.32 9.07
C THR A 452 -26.64 2.57 8.10
N ALA A 453 -26.87 1.27 7.95
CA ALA A 453 -26.16 0.45 6.97
C ALA A 453 -26.25 1.01 5.54
N LYS A 454 -27.41 1.56 5.14
CA LYS A 454 -27.60 2.15 3.80
C LYS A 454 -26.76 3.40 3.56
N GLU A 455 -26.61 4.25 4.58
CA GLU A 455 -25.71 5.42 4.53
C GLU A 455 -24.25 4.98 4.40
N ILE A 456 -23.82 3.99 5.18
CA ILE A 456 -22.47 3.40 5.10
C ILE A 456 -22.23 2.82 3.70
N VAL A 457 -23.09 1.93 3.20
CA VAL A 457 -22.90 1.23 1.92
C VAL A 457 -22.79 2.19 0.74
N THR A 458 -23.68 3.17 0.65
CA THR A 458 -23.65 4.17 -0.43
C THR A 458 -22.41 5.08 -0.37
N ALA A 459 -21.82 5.29 0.81
CA ALA A 459 -20.59 6.05 0.99
C ALA A 459 -19.30 5.21 0.82
N LEU A 460 -19.35 3.91 1.13
CA LEU A 460 -18.20 3.00 1.12
C LEU A 460 -17.49 2.95 -0.25
N GLN A 461 -16.19 2.69 -0.17
CA GLN A 461 -15.32 2.38 -1.30
C GLN A 461 -15.74 1.05 -1.93
N VAL A 462 -15.53 0.89 -3.24
CA VAL A 462 -15.88 -0.34 -3.96
C VAL A 462 -14.64 -0.92 -4.66
N PRO A 463 -14.56 -2.25 -4.83
CA PRO A 463 -13.54 -2.88 -5.67
C PRO A 463 -13.45 -2.22 -7.05
N LEU A 464 -12.22 -2.03 -7.55
CA LEU A 464 -12.01 -1.61 -8.93
C LEU A 464 -12.28 -2.79 -9.87
N VAL A 465 -12.93 -2.47 -11.00
CA VAL A 465 -13.20 -3.39 -12.11
C VAL A 465 -11.88 -3.92 -12.66
N ASP A 466 -11.80 -5.23 -12.87
CA ASP A 466 -10.65 -5.86 -13.52
C ASP A 466 -10.50 -5.39 -14.98
N PRO A 467 -9.37 -4.78 -15.39
CA PRO A 467 -9.18 -4.34 -16.76
C PRO A 467 -9.01 -5.50 -17.77
N ALA A 468 -8.87 -6.74 -17.29
CA ALA A 468 -8.83 -7.95 -18.12
C ALA A 468 -10.20 -8.62 -18.32
N ASP A 469 -11.29 -8.13 -17.70
CA ASP A 469 -12.65 -8.64 -17.92
C ASP A 469 -13.22 -8.16 -19.26
N VAL A 470 -13.88 -9.06 -20.00
CA VAL A 470 -14.47 -8.77 -21.34
C VAL A 470 -15.48 -7.61 -21.33
N ALA A 471 -16.14 -7.34 -20.19
CA ALA A 471 -17.08 -6.24 -20.06
C ALA A 471 -16.43 -4.91 -19.60
N ALA A 472 -15.14 -4.89 -19.25
CA ALA A 472 -14.49 -3.72 -18.67
C ALA A 472 -14.65 -2.41 -19.49
N PRO A 473 -14.58 -2.40 -20.84
CA PRO A 473 -14.82 -1.21 -21.64
C PRO A 473 -16.27 -0.68 -21.51
N LEU A 474 -17.26 -1.56 -21.49
CA LEU A 474 -18.68 -1.21 -21.31
C LEU A 474 -18.95 -0.69 -19.89
N LEU A 475 -18.32 -1.30 -18.89
CA LEU A 475 -18.45 -0.90 -17.49
C LEU A 475 -17.91 0.52 -17.25
N GLN A 476 -16.81 0.91 -17.91
CA GLN A 476 -16.27 2.28 -17.83
C GLN A 476 -17.30 3.35 -18.25
N ALA A 477 -18.12 3.08 -19.27
CA ALA A 477 -19.18 4.00 -19.71
C ALA A 477 -20.29 4.21 -18.65
N THR A 478 -20.48 3.25 -17.74
CA THR A 478 -21.51 3.30 -16.68
C THR A 478 -21.02 3.84 -15.33
N VAL A 479 -19.74 4.20 -15.18
CA VAL A 479 -19.13 4.61 -13.89
C VAL A 479 -19.81 5.81 -13.23
N LEU A 480 -20.40 6.72 -14.02
CA LEU A 480 -21.08 7.93 -13.55
C LEU A 480 -22.61 7.80 -13.46
N SER A 481 -23.17 6.65 -13.86
CA SER A 481 -24.61 6.41 -13.87
C SER A 481 -25.18 6.20 -12.47
N GLN A 482 -26.41 6.66 -12.24
CA GLN A 482 -27.14 6.36 -10.99
C GLN A 482 -27.56 4.87 -10.97
N PRO A 483 -27.68 4.22 -9.79
CA PRO A 483 -27.85 2.76 -9.71
C PRO A 483 -28.96 2.16 -10.59
N VAL A 484 -30.11 2.85 -10.74
CA VAL A 484 -31.19 2.43 -11.63
C VAL A 484 -30.76 2.49 -13.11
N GLN A 485 -30.15 3.61 -13.53
CA GLN A 485 -29.64 3.79 -14.90
C GLN A 485 -28.53 2.79 -15.24
N THR A 486 -27.70 2.43 -14.25
CA THR A 486 -26.69 1.37 -14.36
C THR A 486 -27.37 0.03 -14.62
N LEU A 487 -28.37 -0.37 -13.83
CA LEU A 487 -29.10 -1.62 -14.04
C LEU A 487 -29.80 -1.67 -15.40
N ASP A 488 -30.41 -0.58 -15.84
CA ASP A 488 -31.09 -0.54 -17.15
C ASP A 488 -30.09 -0.56 -18.33
N SER A 489 -28.91 0.04 -18.16
CA SER A 489 -27.81 -0.05 -19.14
C SER A 489 -27.22 -1.46 -19.21
N LEU A 490 -26.99 -2.12 -18.08
CA LEU A 490 -26.49 -3.51 -18.03
C LEU A 490 -27.51 -4.51 -18.58
N ARG A 491 -28.82 -4.28 -18.38
CA ARG A 491 -29.90 -5.01 -19.06
C ARG A 491 -29.86 -4.80 -20.56
N ALA A 492 -29.73 -3.54 -21.02
CA ALA A 492 -29.65 -3.23 -22.45
C ALA A 492 -28.43 -3.90 -23.11
N PHE A 493 -27.26 -3.90 -22.48
CA PHE A 493 -26.08 -4.62 -22.99
C PHE A 493 -26.33 -6.13 -23.11
N ARG A 494 -26.90 -6.77 -22.07
CA ARG A 494 -27.21 -8.22 -22.09
C ARG A 494 -28.26 -8.61 -23.12
N HIS A 495 -29.20 -7.73 -23.46
CA HIS A 495 -30.25 -8.02 -24.44
C HIS A 495 -29.93 -7.52 -25.86
N GLY A 496 -28.96 -6.62 -26.04
CA GLY A 496 -28.55 -6.08 -27.33
C GLY A 496 -27.35 -6.78 -27.98
N SER A 497 -26.62 -7.63 -27.25
CA SER A 497 -25.34 -8.21 -27.71
C SER A 497 -25.45 -9.36 -28.73
N LEU A 498 -26.53 -9.43 -29.51
CA LEU A 498 -26.63 -10.36 -30.65
C LEU A 498 -25.94 -9.81 -31.91
N ASP A 499 -25.96 -8.49 -32.12
CA ASP A 499 -25.58 -7.86 -33.40
C ASP A 499 -24.68 -6.62 -33.19
N ALA A 500 -23.38 -6.82 -32.93
CA ALA A 500 -22.36 -5.75 -33.05
C ALA A 500 -20.92 -6.27 -33.22
N GLU A 501 -20.32 -6.83 -32.15
CA GLU A 501 -18.86 -7.04 -32.05
C GLU A 501 -18.44 -8.49 -31.72
N GLY A 502 -19.38 -9.42 -31.54
CA GLY A 502 -19.07 -10.85 -31.31
C GLY A 502 -18.44 -11.20 -29.97
N ILE A 503 -18.43 -10.27 -29.00
CA ILE A 503 -17.91 -10.48 -27.64
C ILE A 503 -18.95 -11.23 -26.80
N ASP A 504 -18.64 -12.43 -26.30
CA ASP A 504 -19.52 -13.14 -25.38
C ASP A 504 -19.43 -12.55 -23.97
N LEU A 505 -20.40 -11.70 -23.63
CA LEU A 505 -20.56 -11.12 -22.30
C LEU A 505 -20.97 -12.15 -21.23
N SER A 506 -21.29 -13.40 -21.60
CA SER A 506 -21.64 -14.46 -20.64
C SER A 506 -20.46 -14.84 -19.74
N GLU A 507 -19.21 -14.78 -20.24
CA GLU A 507 -18.01 -15.12 -19.47
C GLU A 507 -17.65 -14.07 -18.41
N SER A 508 -18.13 -12.81 -18.56
CA SER A 508 -17.81 -11.69 -17.67
C SER A 508 -18.15 -11.99 -16.20
N VAL A 509 -17.22 -11.63 -15.31
CA VAL A 509 -17.37 -11.67 -13.85
C VAL A 509 -17.68 -10.27 -13.31
N GLU A 510 -17.12 -9.21 -13.89
CA GLU A 510 -17.34 -7.84 -13.43
C GLU A 510 -18.73 -7.29 -13.79
N LEU A 511 -19.35 -7.76 -14.87
CA LEU A 511 -20.72 -7.37 -15.26
C LEU A 511 -21.76 -7.74 -14.18
N PRO A 512 -21.89 -9.01 -13.72
CA PRO A 512 -22.80 -9.35 -12.62
C PRO A 512 -22.39 -8.70 -11.29
N LEU A 513 -21.11 -8.45 -11.03
CA LEU A 513 -20.67 -7.71 -9.83
C LEU A 513 -21.13 -6.24 -9.86
N MET A 514 -21.18 -5.59 -11.03
CA MET A 514 -21.74 -4.24 -11.16
C MET A 514 -23.26 -4.22 -10.95
N GLU A 515 -23.99 -5.25 -11.40
CA GLU A 515 -25.42 -5.40 -11.07
C GLU A 515 -25.63 -5.56 -9.56
N VAL A 516 -24.85 -6.43 -8.91
CA VAL A 516 -24.88 -6.63 -7.45
C VAL A 516 -24.63 -5.33 -6.71
N ARG A 517 -23.59 -4.56 -7.08
CA ARG A 517 -23.30 -3.25 -6.50
C ARG A 517 -24.48 -2.29 -6.61
N ALA A 518 -25.09 -2.18 -7.79
CA ALA A 518 -26.22 -1.28 -8.02
C ALA A 518 -27.47 -1.69 -7.23
N LEU A 519 -27.72 -3.00 -7.06
CA LEU A 519 -28.80 -3.51 -6.21
C LEU A 519 -28.53 -3.20 -4.71
N LEU A 520 -27.29 -3.35 -4.24
CA LEU A 520 -26.91 -3.03 -2.86
C LEU A 520 -27.01 -1.52 -2.55
N ASP A 521 -26.64 -0.65 -3.49
CA ASP A 521 -26.83 0.81 -3.38
C ASP A 521 -28.32 1.19 -3.26
N LEU A 522 -29.22 0.43 -3.92
CA LEU A 522 -30.67 0.59 -3.79
C LEU A 522 -31.22 -0.01 -2.49
N GLY A 523 -30.54 -1.01 -1.91
CA GLY A 523 -30.97 -1.80 -0.75
C GLY A 523 -31.71 -3.10 -1.11
N ASP A 524 -31.65 -3.53 -2.37
CA ASP A 524 -32.24 -4.78 -2.86
C ASP A 524 -31.31 -5.98 -2.60
N VAL A 525 -31.14 -6.30 -1.32
CA VAL A 525 -30.24 -7.37 -0.87
C VAL A 525 -30.70 -8.75 -1.37
N GLY A 526 -32.01 -8.96 -1.49
CA GLY A 526 -32.59 -10.23 -1.95
C GLY A 526 -32.24 -10.57 -3.40
N ASN A 527 -32.15 -9.58 -4.28
CA ASN A 527 -31.68 -9.79 -5.66
C ASN A 527 -30.15 -9.74 -5.77
N ALA A 528 -29.47 -8.97 -4.91
CA ALA A 528 -28.00 -8.93 -4.86
C ALA A 528 -27.39 -10.27 -4.40
N THR A 529 -27.86 -10.84 -3.29
CA THR A 529 -27.29 -12.08 -2.73
C THR A 529 -27.48 -13.27 -3.68
N ARG A 530 -28.66 -13.43 -4.29
CA ARG A 530 -28.86 -14.50 -5.30
C ARG A 530 -27.86 -14.40 -6.45
N LYS A 531 -27.62 -13.19 -6.97
CA LYS A 531 -26.60 -12.97 -8.02
C LYS A 531 -25.16 -13.23 -7.57
N LEU A 532 -24.87 -13.06 -6.27
CA LEU A 532 -23.57 -13.45 -5.70
C LEU A 532 -23.43 -14.96 -5.60
N ASP A 533 -24.48 -15.67 -5.17
CA ASP A 533 -24.50 -17.13 -5.08
C ASP A 533 -24.43 -17.76 -6.49
N ASP A 534 -25.26 -17.31 -7.44
CA ASP A 534 -25.24 -17.70 -8.87
C ASP A 534 -23.82 -17.56 -9.48
N LEU A 535 -23.10 -16.49 -9.12
CA LEU A 535 -21.74 -16.24 -9.59
C LEU A 535 -20.69 -17.07 -8.83
N ALA A 536 -20.88 -17.29 -7.53
CA ALA A 536 -19.98 -18.08 -6.69
C ALA A 536 -19.98 -19.57 -7.08
N GLU A 537 -21.12 -20.13 -7.52
CA GLU A 537 -21.15 -21.48 -8.10
C GLU A 537 -20.24 -21.62 -9.33
N ARG A 538 -20.13 -20.55 -10.14
CA ARG A 538 -19.33 -20.54 -11.37
C ARG A 538 -17.84 -20.26 -11.16
N VAL A 539 -17.49 -19.30 -10.31
CA VAL A 539 -16.09 -18.81 -10.19
C VAL A 539 -15.46 -18.94 -8.80
N GLY A 540 -16.20 -19.51 -7.85
CA GLY A 540 -15.83 -19.62 -6.43
C GLY A 540 -15.96 -18.29 -5.68
N TRP A 541 -15.88 -18.36 -4.35
CA TRP A 541 -15.85 -17.19 -3.47
C TRP A 541 -14.51 -16.44 -3.57
N ARG A 542 -14.32 -15.70 -4.66
CA ARG A 542 -13.21 -14.74 -4.82
C ARG A 542 -13.44 -13.52 -3.92
N TRP A 543 -12.35 -12.84 -3.55
CA TRP A 543 -12.40 -11.70 -2.61
C TRP A 543 -13.42 -10.60 -2.96
N ARG A 544 -13.65 -10.32 -4.26
CA ARG A 544 -14.69 -9.35 -4.71
C ARG A 544 -16.10 -9.82 -4.32
N LEU A 545 -16.40 -11.11 -4.41
CA LEU A 545 -17.69 -11.68 -3.98
C LEU A 545 -17.80 -11.66 -2.45
N VAL A 546 -16.72 -11.99 -1.73
CA VAL A 546 -16.66 -11.92 -0.26
C VAL A 546 -16.90 -10.48 0.23
N TRP A 547 -16.34 -9.48 -0.46
CA TRP A 547 -16.62 -8.06 -0.18
C TRP A 547 -18.10 -7.71 -0.33
N TYR A 548 -18.71 -7.99 -1.49
CA TYR A 548 -20.12 -7.66 -1.71
C TYR A 548 -21.07 -8.50 -0.83
N ARG A 549 -20.68 -9.71 -0.44
CA ARG A 549 -21.37 -10.51 0.57
C ARG A 549 -21.36 -9.84 1.94
N ALA A 550 -20.21 -9.35 2.40
CA ALA A 550 -20.12 -8.58 3.65
C ALA A 550 -20.99 -7.30 3.60
N VAL A 551 -21.10 -6.67 2.42
CA VAL A 551 -22.02 -5.54 2.18
C VAL A 551 -23.50 -5.97 2.22
N SER A 552 -23.87 -7.15 1.71
CA SER A 552 -25.22 -7.72 1.90
C SER A 552 -25.52 -7.97 3.38
N GLU A 553 -24.59 -8.60 4.10
CA GLU A 553 -24.74 -8.99 5.51
C GLU A 553 -24.82 -7.75 6.43
N LEU A 554 -24.07 -6.69 6.10
CA LEU A 554 -24.19 -5.37 6.73
C LEU A 554 -25.58 -4.75 6.56
N LEU A 555 -26.23 -4.95 5.41
CA LEU A 555 -27.59 -4.44 5.14
C LEU A 555 -28.70 -5.31 5.75
N THR A 556 -28.48 -6.61 5.97
CA THR A 556 -29.43 -7.47 6.71
C THR A 556 -29.30 -7.36 8.23
N GLY A 557 -28.19 -6.80 8.72
CA GLY A 557 -27.89 -6.72 10.15
C GLY A 557 -27.14 -7.93 10.71
N ASP A 558 -26.60 -8.81 9.86
CA ASP A 558 -25.69 -9.89 10.26
C ASP A 558 -24.27 -9.34 10.39
N TYR A 559 -24.04 -8.58 11.46
CA TYR A 559 -22.76 -7.91 11.69
C TYR A 559 -21.62 -8.88 11.98
N ASP A 560 -21.89 -10.06 12.55
CA ASP A 560 -20.85 -11.06 12.84
C ASP A 560 -20.29 -11.69 11.55
N SER A 561 -21.17 -12.07 10.60
CA SER A 561 -20.74 -12.51 9.27
C SER A 561 -20.05 -11.38 8.49
N ALA A 562 -20.58 -10.16 8.54
CA ALA A 562 -19.97 -9.02 7.87
C ALA A 562 -18.57 -8.69 8.43
N ILE A 563 -18.36 -8.69 9.75
CA ILE A 563 -17.04 -8.50 10.38
C ILE A 563 -16.07 -9.59 9.93
N LYS A 564 -16.50 -10.85 9.90
CA LYS A 564 -15.68 -11.97 9.43
C LYS A 564 -15.26 -11.78 7.97
N HIS A 565 -16.19 -11.51 7.07
CA HIS A 565 -15.89 -11.42 5.63
C HIS A 565 -15.13 -10.13 5.27
N PHE A 566 -15.38 -8.99 5.93
CA PHE A 566 -14.51 -7.81 5.78
C PHE A 566 -13.10 -8.05 6.37
N SER A 567 -12.96 -8.85 7.43
CA SER A 567 -11.64 -9.24 7.97
C SER A 567 -10.87 -10.14 7.01
N GLU A 568 -11.54 -11.06 6.32
CA GLU A 568 -10.93 -11.90 5.27
C GLU A 568 -10.39 -11.05 4.10
N VAL A 569 -11.12 -9.99 3.71
CA VAL A 569 -10.65 -9.02 2.72
C VAL A 569 -9.51 -8.13 3.26
N LEU A 570 -9.49 -7.79 4.55
CA LEU A 570 -8.36 -7.07 5.18
C LEU A 570 -7.10 -7.93 5.28
N ASP A 571 -7.22 -9.21 5.66
CA ASP A 571 -6.09 -10.15 5.71
C ASP A 571 -5.55 -10.46 4.30
N THR A 572 -6.41 -10.36 3.27
CA THR A 572 -5.97 -10.36 1.87
C THR A 572 -5.25 -9.07 1.51
N PHE A 573 -5.85 -7.90 1.76
CA PHE A 573 -5.33 -6.59 1.36
C PHE A 573 -5.03 -5.69 2.57
N PRO A 574 -3.95 -5.96 3.32
CA PRO A 574 -3.67 -5.29 4.59
C PRO A 574 -3.24 -3.84 4.43
N GLY A 575 -2.80 -3.40 3.26
CA GLY A 575 -2.45 -2.01 2.97
C GLY A 575 -3.65 -1.13 2.59
N GLU A 576 -4.87 -1.69 2.55
CA GLU A 576 -6.07 -0.97 2.11
C GLU A 576 -6.83 -0.33 3.28
N LEU A 577 -7.31 0.90 3.06
CA LEU A 577 -8.15 1.64 4.01
C LEU A 577 -9.64 1.26 3.89
N ALA A 578 -10.07 0.75 2.73
CA ALA A 578 -11.46 0.38 2.47
C ALA A 578 -12.01 -0.71 3.42
N PRO A 579 -11.36 -1.88 3.60
CA PRO A 579 -11.82 -2.88 4.56
C PRO A 579 -11.69 -2.40 6.01
N LYS A 580 -10.71 -1.55 6.34
CA LYS A 580 -10.64 -0.92 7.67
C LYS A 580 -11.86 -0.03 7.94
N MET A 581 -12.28 0.80 6.98
CA MET A 581 -13.50 1.62 7.10
C MET A 581 -14.78 0.80 7.20
N ALA A 582 -14.88 -0.30 6.44
CA ALA A 582 -16.03 -1.20 6.52
C ALA A 582 -16.11 -1.90 7.88
N LEU A 583 -14.99 -2.41 8.40
CA LEU A 583 -14.90 -2.97 9.75
C LEU A 583 -15.24 -1.94 10.83
N ALA A 584 -14.69 -0.73 10.75
CA ALA A 584 -14.95 0.33 11.72
C ALA A 584 -16.45 0.65 11.85
N ALA A 585 -17.13 0.82 10.72
CA ALA A 585 -18.56 1.10 10.66
C ALA A 585 -19.43 -0.10 11.08
N THR A 586 -19.01 -1.33 10.76
CA THR A 586 -19.73 -2.56 11.15
C THR A 586 -19.61 -2.81 12.66
N HIS A 587 -18.41 -2.63 13.25
CA HIS A 587 -18.23 -2.69 14.69
C HIS A 587 -19.04 -1.60 15.43
N GLU A 588 -19.13 -0.39 14.86
CA GLU A 588 -19.98 0.68 15.43
C GLU A 588 -21.46 0.30 15.43
N LEU A 589 -22.00 -0.25 14.33
CA LEU A 589 -23.39 -0.74 14.28
C LEU A 589 -23.64 -1.94 15.21
N ALA A 590 -22.63 -2.80 15.41
CA ALA A 590 -22.68 -3.91 16.36
C ALA A 590 -22.51 -3.47 17.83
N GLY A 591 -22.16 -2.20 18.09
CA GLY A 591 -21.87 -1.70 19.44
C GLY A 591 -20.55 -2.22 20.05
N ASN A 592 -19.63 -2.74 19.23
CA ASN A 592 -18.33 -3.25 19.67
C ASN A 592 -17.26 -2.12 19.65
N PRO A 593 -16.55 -1.86 20.77
CA PRO A 593 -15.47 -0.84 20.83
C PRO A 593 -14.30 -1.08 19.86
N ASP A 594 -14.14 -2.29 19.31
CA ASP A 594 -13.12 -2.61 18.28
C ASP A 594 -13.13 -1.69 17.06
N GLY A 595 -14.23 -0.99 16.77
CA GLY A 595 -14.30 -0.02 15.67
C GLY A 595 -13.35 1.18 15.83
N GLU A 596 -13.01 1.56 17.06
CA GLU A 596 -12.17 2.75 17.33
C GLU A 596 -10.79 2.63 16.66
N LYS A 597 -10.12 1.47 16.78
CA LYS A 597 -8.76 1.26 16.25
C LYS A 597 -8.71 1.40 14.73
N PHE A 598 -9.76 0.96 14.03
CA PHE A 598 -9.84 1.05 12.58
C PHE A 598 -10.13 2.48 12.11
N TYR A 599 -11.07 3.19 12.75
CA TYR A 599 -11.26 4.63 12.47
C TYR A 599 -9.99 5.43 12.76
N ARG A 600 -9.27 5.11 13.84
CA ARG A 600 -7.99 5.74 14.22
C ARG A 600 -6.91 5.54 13.15
N THR A 601 -6.69 4.31 12.69
CA THR A 601 -5.69 4.02 11.64
C THR A 601 -6.03 4.72 10.33
N VAL A 602 -7.31 4.71 9.92
CA VAL A 602 -7.69 5.38 8.66
C VAL A 602 -7.56 6.89 8.77
N TRP A 603 -8.09 7.52 9.83
CA TRP A 603 -8.01 8.97 10.03
C TRP A 603 -6.57 9.47 10.13
N GLN A 604 -5.69 8.75 10.83
CA GLN A 604 -4.28 9.13 10.92
C GLN A 604 -3.56 9.01 9.56
N THR A 605 -4.01 8.12 8.67
CA THR A 605 -3.35 7.85 7.39
C THR A 605 -3.84 8.77 6.26
N ASP A 606 -5.14 9.08 6.20
CA ASP A 606 -5.76 9.90 5.17
C ASP A 606 -6.85 10.81 5.78
N ASP A 607 -6.51 12.09 5.98
CA ASP A 607 -7.38 13.15 6.51
C ASP A 607 -8.46 13.61 5.51
N GLY A 608 -8.45 13.08 4.29
CA GLY A 608 -9.56 13.17 3.34
C GLY A 608 -10.72 12.23 3.68
N VAL A 609 -10.51 11.17 4.48
CA VAL A 609 -11.55 10.19 4.84
C VAL A 609 -12.38 10.70 6.02
N ILE A 610 -13.16 11.75 5.77
CA ILE A 610 -13.89 12.51 6.81
C ILE A 610 -14.82 11.63 7.67
N SER A 611 -15.43 10.58 7.13
CA SER A 611 -16.23 9.62 7.92
C SER A 611 -15.44 9.00 9.08
N ALA A 612 -14.11 8.86 8.94
CA ALA A 612 -13.23 8.32 9.97
C ALA A 612 -13.03 9.31 11.14
N ALA A 613 -12.91 10.61 10.88
CA ALA A 613 -12.86 11.63 11.94
C ALA A 613 -14.12 11.60 12.81
N PHE A 614 -15.30 11.58 12.17
CA PHE A 614 -16.57 11.58 12.90
C PHE A 614 -16.81 10.24 13.61
N GLY A 615 -16.44 9.10 13.00
CA GLY A 615 -16.48 7.78 13.65
C GLY A 615 -15.56 7.68 14.86
N LEU A 616 -14.29 8.09 14.73
CA LEU A 616 -13.32 8.15 15.82
C LEU A 616 -13.80 9.09 16.94
N ALA A 617 -14.35 10.26 16.60
CA ALA A 617 -14.88 11.20 17.58
C ALA A 617 -16.09 10.64 18.35
N ARG A 618 -16.98 9.87 17.71
CA ARG A 618 -18.07 9.16 18.40
C ARG A 618 -17.54 8.07 19.32
N ALA A 619 -16.60 7.25 18.85
CA ALA A 619 -15.99 6.19 19.66
C ALA A 619 -15.25 6.73 20.90
N LEU A 620 -14.44 7.78 20.73
CA LEU A 620 -13.77 8.50 21.83
C LEU A 620 -14.76 9.15 22.80
N SER A 621 -15.88 9.70 22.30
CA SER A 621 -16.93 10.26 23.15
C SER A 621 -17.64 9.17 23.97
N ALA A 622 -17.79 7.96 23.43
CA ALA A 622 -18.40 6.82 24.10
C ALA A 622 -17.49 6.20 25.17
N THR A 623 -16.17 6.20 24.97
CA THR A 623 -15.18 5.78 26.00
C THR A 623 -14.87 6.88 27.02
N GLY A 624 -15.27 8.12 26.74
CA GLY A 624 -15.18 9.27 27.66
C GLY A 624 -14.10 10.29 27.34
N ASP A 625 -13.19 10.03 26.38
CA ASP A 625 -12.20 11.00 25.90
C ASP A 625 -12.85 12.02 24.95
N ARG A 626 -13.77 12.83 25.48
CA ARG A 626 -14.39 13.97 24.79
C ARG A 626 -13.33 14.97 24.29
N ALA A 627 -12.21 15.10 25.00
CA ALA A 627 -11.11 15.95 24.59
C ALA A 627 -10.41 15.41 23.33
N GLY A 628 -10.23 14.09 23.22
CA GLY A 628 -9.77 13.42 22.00
C GLY A 628 -10.75 13.55 20.85
N ALA A 629 -12.04 13.35 21.11
CA ALA A 629 -13.08 13.54 20.10
C ALA A 629 -13.06 14.96 19.50
N VAL A 630 -12.90 15.99 20.34
CA VAL A 630 -12.77 17.39 19.90
C VAL A 630 -11.47 17.61 19.14
N ARG A 631 -10.32 17.08 19.59
CA ARG A 631 -9.05 17.17 18.83
C ARG A 631 -9.19 16.57 17.41
N THR A 632 -9.77 15.39 17.29
CA THR A 632 -10.02 14.72 16.00
C THR A 632 -10.96 15.52 15.08
N LEU A 633 -12.00 16.15 15.61
CA LEU A 633 -12.87 17.04 14.83
C LEU A 633 -12.19 18.37 14.48
N ASP A 634 -11.29 18.85 15.33
CA ASP A 634 -10.49 20.05 15.09
C ASP A 634 -9.36 19.82 14.06
N GLU A 635 -8.97 18.57 13.78
CA GLU A 635 -8.05 18.16 12.71
C GLU A 635 -8.70 18.18 11.31
N VAL A 636 -10.04 18.24 11.20
CA VAL A 636 -10.75 18.24 9.89
C VAL A 636 -10.31 19.44 9.04
N PRO A 637 -9.83 19.24 7.80
CA PRO A 637 -9.30 20.32 6.95
C PRO A 637 -10.30 21.44 6.65
N ALA A 638 -9.84 22.69 6.69
CA ALA A 638 -10.65 23.87 6.38
C ALA A 638 -11.12 23.98 4.91
N THR A 639 -10.54 23.16 4.02
CA THR A 639 -10.99 22.98 2.63
C THR A 639 -12.18 22.02 2.50
N SER A 640 -12.56 21.32 3.57
CA SER A 640 -13.68 20.38 3.58
C SER A 640 -15.02 21.09 3.69
N ARG A 641 -16.00 20.70 2.86
CA ARG A 641 -17.41 21.09 3.00
C ARG A 641 -18.01 20.76 4.38
N HIS A 642 -17.40 19.83 5.10
CA HIS A 642 -17.84 19.35 6.41
C HIS A 642 -17.12 20.03 7.58
N PHE A 643 -16.23 21.00 7.32
CA PHE A 643 -15.52 21.75 8.36
C PHE A 643 -16.48 22.47 9.32
N THR A 644 -17.49 23.16 8.80
CA THR A 644 -18.53 23.82 9.61
C THR A 644 -19.20 22.81 10.53
N THR A 645 -19.64 21.66 9.99
CA THR A 645 -20.25 20.58 10.78
C THR A 645 -19.29 20.07 11.85
N ALA A 646 -18.00 19.86 11.56
CA ALA A 646 -17.02 19.38 12.53
C ALA A 646 -16.85 20.33 13.73
N ARG A 647 -16.85 21.66 13.51
CA ARG A 647 -16.77 22.67 14.58
C ARG A 647 -18.07 22.74 15.40
N LEU A 648 -19.24 22.60 14.77
CA LEU A 648 -20.53 22.51 15.47
C LEU A 648 -20.63 21.20 16.29
N THR A 649 -20.26 20.06 15.71
CA THR A 649 -20.19 18.76 16.41
C THR A 649 -19.24 18.83 17.60
N SER A 650 -18.08 19.47 17.48
CA SER A 650 -17.15 19.69 18.61
C SER A 650 -17.81 20.46 19.76
N ALA A 651 -18.56 21.53 19.45
CA ALA A 651 -19.29 22.28 20.47
C ALA A 651 -20.41 21.47 21.13
N VAL A 652 -21.10 20.59 20.39
CA VAL A 652 -22.10 19.67 20.95
C VAL A 652 -21.45 18.59 21.81
N THR A 653 -20.33 17.99 21.38
CA THR A 653 -19.58 16.96 22.14
C THR A 653 -19.09 17.46 23.51
N LEU A 654 -18.76 18.75 23.63
CA LEU A 654 -18.35 19.36 24.90
C LEU A 654 -19.50 19.49 25.90
N LEU A 655 -20.72 19.79 25.44
CA LEU A 655 -21.82 20.23 26.30
C LEU A 655 -22.95 19.20 26.48
N SER A 656 -23.21 18.36 25.48
CA SER A 656 -24.39 17.49 25.44
C SER A 656 -24.29 16.30 26.40
N GLY A 657 -25.42 15.93 27.02
CA GLY A 657 -25.55 14.74 27.85
C GLY A 657 -24.81 14.77 29.20
N ARG A 658 -24.34 15.93 29.66
CA ARG A 658 -23.57 16.11 30.92
C ARG A 658 -24.39 16.78 32.01
N SER A 659 -24.10 16.50 33.27
CA SER A 659 -24.64 17.26 34.39
C SER A 659 -23.93 18.61 34.56
N GLN A 660 -24.61 19.61 35.13
CA GLN A 660 -24.04 20.94 35.42
C GLN A 660 -22.71 20.89 36.22
N LYS A 661 -22.45 19.81 36.97
CA LYS A 661 -21.25 19.62 37.80
C LYS A 661 -20.05 19.01 37.07
N GLU A 662 -20.27 18.40 35.91
CA GLU A 662 -19.19 17.84 35.09
C GLU A 662 -18.57 18.87 34.16
N ILE A 663 -19.30 19.92 33.79
CA ILE A 663 -18.90 20.90 32.78
C ILE A 663 -18.06 22.00 33.42
N THR A 664 -16.90 22.28 32.83
CA THR A 664 -16.00 23.37 33.26
C THR A 664 -16.24 24.66 32.48
N GLU A 665 -15.85 25.82 33.06
CA GLU A 665 -15.88 27.10 32.33
C GLU A 665 -15.03 27.05 31.05
N GLU A 666 -13.93 26.31 31.06
CA GLU A 666 -13.07 26.15 29.89
C GLU A 666 -13.78 25.44 28.73
N GLU A 667 -14.49 24.35 28.99
CA GLU A 667 -15.25 23.63 27.96
C GLU A 667 -16.41 24.46 27.37
N ILE A 668 -17.07 25.28 28.19
CA ILE A 668 -18.13 26.21 27.73
C ILE A 668 -17.52 27.29 26.83
N ARG A 669 -16.37 27.86 27.21
CA ARG A 669 -15.63 28.83 26.38
C ARG A 669 -15.08 28.18 25.11
N ASP A 670 -14.71 26.91 25.14
CA ASP A 670 -14.24 26.16 23.98
C ASP A 670 -15.35 25.86 22.97
N ALA A 671 -16.54 25.51 23.45
CA ALA A 671 -17.74 25.41 22.63
C ALA A 671 -18.11 26.79 22.04
N ALA A 672 -18.07 27.85 22.85
CA ALA A 672 -18.33 29.21 22.39
C ALA A 672 -17.36 29.68 21.29
N ARG A 673 -16.04 29.54 21.50
CA ARG A 673 -15.02 29.94 20.52
C ARG A 673 -15.21 29.27 19.15
N ARG A 674 -15.55 27.97 19.12
CA ARG A 674 -15.79 27.23 17.87
C ARG A 674 -17.05 27.68 17.13
N VAL A 675 -18.04 28.21 17.84
CA VAL A 675 -19.31 28.70 17.28
C VAL A 675 -19.24 30.19 16.92
N GLU A 676 -18.41 30.97 17.60
CA GLU A 676 -18.17 32.40 17.32
C GLU A 676 -17.36 32.63 16.05
N ALA A 677 -16.50 31.67 15.68
CA ALA A 677 -15.74 31.67 14.44
C ALA A 677 -16.60 31.39 13.17
N LEU A 678 -17.87 31.01 13.32
CA LEU A 678 -18.76 30.66 12.21
C LEU A 678 -19.76 31.80 11.93
N PRO A 679 -19.99 32.17 10.65
CA PRO A 679 -20.93 33.23 10.33
C PRO A 679 -22.38 32.78 10.58
N PRO A 680 -23.29 33.69 11.02
CA PRO A 680 -24.66 33.34 11.42
C PRO A 680 -25.57 32.92 10.26
N THR A 681 -25.05 32.90 9.03
CA THR A 681 -25.70 32.39 7.81
C THR A 681 -25.56 30.88 7.63
N GLU A 682 -24.60 30.24 8.29
CA GLU A 682 -24.39 28.79 8.20
C GLU A 682 -25.55 28.02 8.86
N PRO A 683 -26.00 26.89 8.25
CA PRO A 683 -26.96 25.99 8.88
C PRO A 683 -26.54 25.59 10.30
N ARG A 684 -27.52 25.43 11.18
CA ARG A 684 -27.35 25.02 12.59
C ARG A 684 -26.50 25.96 13.48
N VAL A 685 -25.94 27.08 13.02
CA VAL A 685 -25.24 28.02 13.93
C VAL A 685 -26.19 28.61 14.98
N LEU A 686 -27.42 28.99 14.62
CA LEU A 686 -28.36 29.62 15.55
C LEU A 686 -28.79 28.71 16.71
N GLN A 687 -29.05 27.43 16.45
CA GLN A 687 -29.42 26.46 17.48
C GLN A 687 -28.23 26.07 18.38
N ILE A 688 -27.01 25.93 17.83
CA ILE A 688 -25.83 25.67 18.68
C ILE A 688 -25.47 26.90 19.52
N ARG A 689 -25.67 28.14 19.01
CA ARG A 689 -25.57 29.36 19.84
C ARG A 689 -26.58 29.36 20.98
N ALA A 690 -27.82 28.93 20.75
CA ALA A 690 -28.84 28.80 21.79
C ALA A 690 -28.46 27.72 22.84
N LEU A 691 -27.93 26.58 22.39
CA LEU A 691 -27.43 25.51 23.26
C LEU A 691 -26.29 25.99 24.16
N VAL A 692 -25.24 26.59 23.59
CA VAL A 692 -24.07 27.10 24.34
C VAL A 692 -24.48 28.14 25.38
N LEU A 693 -25.35 29.10 25.01
CA LEU A 693 -25.84 30.12 25.94
C LEU A 693 -26.77 29.55 27.02
N GLY A 694 -27.54 28.49 26.71
CA GLY A 694 -28.34 27.75 27.67
C GLY A 694 -27.47 27.02 28.69
N THR A 695 -26.54 26.18 28.24
CA THR A 695 -25.61 25.46 29.14
C THR A 695 -24.76 26.42 29.99
N ALA A 696 -24.34 27.56 29.43
CA ALA A 696 -23.65 28.61 30.19
C ALA A 696 -24.55 29.26 31.27
N MET A 697 -25.85 29.43 31.00
CA MET A 697 -26.81 30.00 31.95
C MET A 697 -27.08 29.05 33.10
N ASP A 698 -27.28 27.76 32.78
CA ASP A 698 -27.52 26.67 33.73
C ASP A 698 -26.28 26.43 34.61
N TRP A 699 -25.07 26.58 34.06
CA TRP A 699 -23.82 26.48 34.82
C TRP A 699 -23.66 27.61 35.87
N LEU A 700 -24.12 28.83 35.56
CA LEU A 700 -24.19 29.98 36.48
C LEU A 700 -25.30 29.89 37.54
N GLU A 701 -25.97 28.73 37.68
CA GLU A 701 -26.79 28.45 38.87
C GLU A 701 -25.93 28.02 40.07
N ASN A 702 -24.80 27.36 39.81
CA ASN A 702 -23.97 26.70 40.83
C ASN A 702 -22.49 27.16 40.84
N HIS A 703 -22.07 28.03 39.92
CA HIS A 703 -20.68 28.49 39.78
C HIS A 703 -20.58 30.00 39.51
N GLU A 704 -19.41 30.58 39.77
CA GLU A 704 -19.05 31.95 39.41
C GLU A 704 -18.17 31.98 38.16
N ALA A 705 -18.36 32.99 37.30
CA ALA A 705 -17.58 33.18 36.07
C ALA A 705 -16.23 33.87 36.34
N SER A 706 -15.16 33.38 35.72
CA SER A 706 -13.88 34.10 35.64
C SER A 706 -13.77 35.02 34.40
N THR A 707 -14.62 34.82 33.39
CA THR A 707 -14.56 35.53 32.09
C THR A 707 -15.65 36.59 31.94
N ASN A 708 -15.39 37.67 31.19
CA ASN A 708 -16.33 38.80 31.06
C ASN A 708 -17.52 38.56 30.10
N HIS A 709 -17.38 37.71 29.07
CA HIS A 709 -18.42 37.51 28.04
C HIS A 709 -18.36 36.12 27.38
N ILE A 710 -19.49 35.70 26.79
CA ILE A 710 -19.64 34.50 25.95
C ILE A 710 -20.51 34.84 24.74
N LEU A 711 -20.05 34.50 23.53
CA LEU A 711 -20.78 34.70 22.26
C LEU A 711 -21.29 36.14 22.03
N GLY A 712 -20.54 37.14 22.53
CA GLY A 712 -20.89 38.57 22.52
C GLY A 712 -21.76 39.08 23.67
N TYR A 713 -22.24 38.21 24.57
CA TYR A 713 -23.08 38.59 25.72
C TYR A 713 -22.27 38.62 27.03
N PRO A 714 -22.49 39.58 27.94
CA PRO A 714 -21.83 39.58 29.26
C PRO A 714 -22.09 38.27 30.00
N PHE A 715 -21.04 37.66 30.58
CA PHE A 715 -21.13 36.33 31.20
C PHE A 715 -21.68 36.44 32.64
N THR A 716 -22.91 36.95 32.71
CA THR A 716 -23.68 37.15 33.94
C THR A 716 -25.07 36.56 33.76
N ARG A 717 -25.78 36.28 34.86
CA ARG A 717 -27.16 35.77 34.82
C ARG A 717 -28.12 36.69 34.04
N HIS A 718 -27.85 38.00 33.94
CA HIS A 718 -28.62 38.90 33.08
C HIS A 718 -28.21 38.79 31.61
N GLY A 719 -26.91 38.88 31.31
CA GLY A 719 -26.41 38.89 29.94
C GLY A 719 -26.68 37.59 29.17
N LEU A 720 -26.51 36.44 29.82
CA LEU A 720 -26.84 35.15 29.21
C LEU A 720 -28.34 34.98 28.96
N ARG A 721 -29.20 35.40 29.90
CA ARG A 721 -30.67 35.37 29.73
C ARG A 721 -31.11 36.22 28.54
N LEU A 722 -30.49 37.39 28.35
CA LEU A 722 -30.69 38.22 27.17
C LEU A 722 -30.23 37.52 25.87
N GLY A 723 -29.08 36.82 25.91
CA GLY A 723 -28.55 36.06 24.77
C GLY A 723 -29.39 34.84 24.39
N VAL A 724 -29.92 34.10 25.37
CA VAL A 724 -30.86 33.00 25.14
C VAL A 724 -32.20 33.53 24.62
N GLU A 725 -32.74 34.63 25.18
CA GLU A 725 -33.94 35.28 24.64
C GLU A 725 -33.75 35.70 23.18
N ALA A 726 -32.62 36.36 22.85
CA ALA A 726 -32.31 36.80 21.50
C ALA A 726 -32.17 35.61 20.52
N SER A 727 -31.54 34.52 20.95
CA SER A 727 -31.35 33.31 20.13
C SER A 727 -32.67 32.57 19.87
N LEU A 728 -33.50 32.40 20.91
CA LEU A 728 -34.85 31.82 20.77
C LEU A 728 -35.76 32.69 19.88
N ARG A 729 -35.67 34.04 19.96
CA ARG A 729 -36.37 34.95 19.05
C ARG A 729 -35.79 35.00 17.64
N ALA A 730 -34.54 34.57 17.43
CA ALA A 730 -33.99 34.33 16.10
C ALA A 730 -34.57 33.04 15.50
N LEU A 731 -34.51 31.93 16.23
CA LEU A 731 -35.10 30.64 15.83
C LEU A 731 -36.61 30.78 15.54
N ALA A 732 -37.37 31.49 16.38
CA ALA A 732 -38.81 31.73 16.19
C ALA A 732 -39.16 32.50 14.89
N ARG A 733 -38.21 33.20 14.26
CA ARG A 733 -38.42 33.87 12.96
C ARG A 733 -38.17 32.95 11.77
N VAL A 734 -37.47 31.83 11.95
CA VAL A 734 -37.14 30.86 10.90
C VAL A 734 -37.82 29.49 11.10
N ALA A 735 -38.52 29.29 12.21
CA ALA A 735 -39.25 28.07 12.52
C ALA A 735 -40.30 27.72 11.43
N PRO A 736 -40.30 26.49 10.90
CA PRO A 736 -41.15 26.10 9.77
C PRO A 736 -42.62 25.94 10.13
N THR A 737 -42.97 25.80 11.42
CA THR A 737 -44.35 25.68 11.89
C THR A 737 -44.74 26.82 12.83
N GLN A 738 -45.98 27.30 12.68
CA GLN A 738 -46.54 28.32 13.60
C GLN A 738 -46.64 27.80 15.05
N ALA A 739 -46.84 26.49 15.24
CA ALA A 739 -46.88 25.87 16.56
C ALA A 739 -45.52 25.98 17.28
N HIS A 740 -44.42 25.54 16.63
CA HIS A 740 -43.08 25.65 17.22
C HIS A 740 -42.63 27.10 17.40
N ARG A 741 -43.03 28.01 16.49
CA ARG A 741 -42.84 29.45 16.68
C ARG A 741 -43.45 29.95 18.00
N TYR A 742 -44.65 29.51 18.38
CA TYR A 742 -45.22 29.88 19.68
C TYR A 742 -44.43 29.26 20.84
N THR A 743 -44.05 27.99 20.76
CA THR A 743 -43.19 27.33 21.76
C THR A 743 -41.89 28.10 22.02
N LEU A 744 -41.17 28.49 20.95
CA LEU A 744 -39.93 29.28 21.05
C LEU A 744 -40.16 30.69 21.60
N VAL A 745 -41.27 31.35 21.25
CA VAL A 745 -41.64 32.66 21.81
C VAL A 745 -41.95 32.54 23.31
N ASP A 746 -42.65 31.51 23.75
CA ASP A 746 -42.95 31.28 25.16
C ASP A 746 -41.71 30.92 25.96
N MET A 747 -40.79 30.11 25.41
CA MET A 747 -39.48 29.89 26.01
C MET A 747 -38.69 31.20 26.13
N ALA A 748 -38.65 32.02 25.08
CA ALA A 748 -38.00 33.33 25.12
C ALA A 748 -38.62 34.27 26.18
N ASN A 749 -39.94 34.24 26.34
CA ASN A 749 -40.66 35.02 27.35
C ASN A 749 -40.37 34.53 28.79
N ARG A 750 -40.14 33.23 29.00
CA ARG A 750 -39.75 32.66 30.30
C ARG A 750 -38.29 32.95 30.67
N VAL A 751 -37.39 32.93 29.69
CA VAL A 751 -35.95 33.15 29.91
C VAL A 751 -35.59 34.63 30.01
N ARG A 752 -36.39 35.54 29.41
CA ARG A 752 -36.26 37.00 29.54
C ARG A 752 -35.77 37.45 30.93
N PRO A 753 -34.73 38.29 31.04
CA PRO A 753 -34.34 38.89 32.31
C PRO A 753 -35.39 39.94 32.75
N ALA A 754 -35.56 40.11 34.06
CA ALA A 754 -36.37 41.21 34.58
C ALA A 754 -35.75 42.55 34.17
N SER A 755 -36.59 43.49 33.72
CA SER A 755 -36.14 44.82 33.32
C SER A 755 -35.79 45.66 34.54
N THR A 756 -34.53 46.07 34.65
CA THR A 756 -34.08 47.08 35.59
C THR A 756 -34.43 48.47 35.04
N PHE A 757 -35.65 48.90 35.32
CA PHE A 757 -36.08 50.30 35.25
C PHE A 757 -35.92 50.96 36.63
#